data_AF-A0A501PQH3-F1
#
_entry.id   AF-A0A501PQH3-F1
#
_cell.length_a   1.000
_cell.length_b   1.000
_cell.length_c   1.000
_cell.angle_alpha   90.00
_cell.angle_beta   90.00
_cell.angle_gamma   90.00
#
_symmetry.space_group_name_H-M   'P 1'
#
loop_
_entity.id
_entity.type
_entity.pdbx_description
1 polymer ?
#
loop_
_entity_poly.entity_id
_entity_poly.type
_entity_poly.pdbx_seq_one_letter_code
_entity_poly.pdbx_strand_id
1 'polypeptide(L)'
;MKKNSIKQDIKTQNWLSFFKFILFAGGALGATCAYAEEAEIEEVVSTQSRTEKPLSAQSGNLSLVKGEEIEFLGTTHINELAVRVPGVNISRNDGQEYLASIRSPVLSGAGACGAFLMAQDGIALRSAGFCNVNELFEAFTEQAERIEVVKGPGSALYGSNALHGIINVITPPADTDKGRISLEGGRYEFGRINISKGVLRENHGVRAMASVTHDGGYRDESGYDQQKVNLRHDYTGEDWTISSNLLLTNLDQETAGYITGLDAYKDRDIAKTNPNPEAFRKAKSLRYWSRFSTKISDNIGWQFTPYARVLDMEFLMHFLPGEPLEENSQTSFGLQNGFYFNEGSDLELIAGADFEYTRGSLEQTQENPTEGSAFLQATIPAGKQYDYDVDSIMAAAFLQGDWAITPKLHLTAGARLEYIHYDYTNNMVSGRVDEDGNECGFGGCRYTRPESRTDDYTVFSPKVGLMYDLSDTQSVYVNLSHGFRAPQATELYRLQRAQTVADLGKESLKSIELGIKGNEDRLSYTLALYAMKKDNYIFRDSDFFNVDSGKSDHIGADILVSYDLTDRLKVRGNVSFARHRYTFDLYSGDVNLNGKDIDTAPRHFGSMQLNWRVTDKLTAELEWVHMGSYWLDPENLHKYDGHNYLNLRAEVQIKESFGMFMRIMNLTDEKYAERADYTSFTEERYFPGKPRSLYAGIKANF
;
A
#
# COMPACT_ATOMS: atom_id res chain seq x y z
N MET A 1 51.00 -28.02 -28.93
CA MET A 1 50.26 -28.56 -30.10
C MET A 1 48.78 -28.57 -29.80
N LYS A 2 47.98 -28.02 -30.73
CA LYS A 2 46.52 -28.10 -30.92
C LYS A 2 45.56 -27.60 -29.82
N LYS A 3 45.19 -26.33 -30.02
CA LYS A 3 43.86 -25.71 -29.80
C LYS A 3 42.71 -26.67 -30.16
N ASN A 4 41.64 -26.65 -29.35
CA ASN A 4 40.28 -26.72 -29.87
C ASN A 4 39.34 -25.93 -28.96
N SER A 5 38.63 -24.98 -29.59
CA SER A 5 37.62 -24.10 -29.02
C SER A 5 36.25 -24.74 -29.14
N ILE A 6 35.42 -24.65 -28.12
CA ILE A 6 33.97 -24.82 -28.26
C ILE A 6 33.30 -23.58 -27.69
N LYS A 7 32.84 -22.72 -28.60
CA LYS A 7 31.86 -21.67 -28.35
C LYS A 7 30.52 -22.36 -28.13
N GLN A 8 29.81 -22.02 -27.05
CA GLN A 8 28.38 -22.31 -26.92
C GLN A 8 27.62 -21.00 -27.10
N ASP A 9 26.84 -20.96 -28.18
CA ASP A 9 25.91 -19.91 -28.54
C ASP A 9 24.73 -19.88 -27.54
N ILE A 10 24.58 -18.77 -26.83
CA ILE A 10 23.36 -18.42 -26.10
C ILE A 10 22.40 -17.82 -27.13
N LYS A 11 21.41 -18.61 -27.57
CA LYS A 11 20.31 -18.12 -28.40
C LYS A 11 19.36 -17.27 -27.55
N THR A 12 19.40 -15.96 -27.78
CA THR A 12 18.33 -15.01 -27.51
C THR A 12 17.23 -15.18 -28.56
N GLN A 13 16.11 -15.82 -28.22
CA GLN A 13 14.86 -15.68 -28.98
C GLN A 13 13.68 -16.28 -28.21
N ASN A 14 12.74 -15.42 -27.77
CA ASN A 14 11.29 -15.54 -27.93
C ASN A 14 10.56 -14.55 -27.01
N TRP A 15 10.50 -13.28 -27.42
CA TRP A 15 9.66 -12.23 -26.80
C TRP A 15 8.50 -11.78 -27.73
N LEU A 16 8.38 -12.37 -28.93
CA LEU A 16 7.54 -11.83 -30.02
C LEU A 16 6.34 -12.71 -30.44
N SER A 17 6.02 -13.76 -29.69
CA SER A 17 4.96 -14.71 -30.08
C SER A 17 3.62 -14.53 -29.34
N PHE A 18 3.43 -13.51 -28.51
CA PHE A 18 2.18 -13.29 -27.75
C PHE A 18 1.31 -12.11 -28.24
N PHE A 19 1.79 -11.28 -29.17
CA PHE A 19 1.06 -10.09 -29.68
C PHE A 19 0.27 -10.33 -30.98
N LYS A 20 -0.35 -11.51 -31.12
CA LYS A 20 -1.27 -11.79 -32.24
C LYS A 20 -2.55 -12.45 -31.74
N PHE A 21 -3.39 -11.69 -31.06
CA PHE A 21 -4.86 -11.88 -31.03
C PHE A 21 -5.46 -10.72 -30.22
N ILE A 22 -6.06 -9.74 -30.92
CA ILE A 22 -7.11 -8.79 -30.52
C ILE A 22 -7.01 -7.64 -31.53
N LEU A 23 -7.72 -7.79 -32.64
CA LEU A 23 -8.00 -6.75 -33.61
C LEU A 23 -9.08 -7.33 -34.52
N PHE A 24 -10.35 -7.08 -34.20
CA PHE A 24 -11.47 -6.95 -35.13
C PHE A 24 -12.78 -6.75 -34.36
N ALA A 25 -13.22 -5.50 -34.23
CA ALA A 25 -14.64 -5.09 -34.18
C ALA A 25 -14.72 -3.56 -34.23
N GLY A 26 -14.42 -2.99 -35.41
CA GLY A 26 -14.80 -1.63 -35.76
C GLY A 26 -15.92 -1.72 -36.80
N GLY A 27 -17.03 -1.02 -36.58
CA GLY A 27 -18.11 -0.99 -37.56
C GLY A 27 -19.41 -0.32 -37.10
N ALA A 28 -19.41 1.01 -37.19
CA ALA A 28 -20.55 1.88 -37.51
C ALA A 28 -21.71 2.04 -36.51
N LEU A 29 -21.90 3.28 -36.05
CA LEU A 29 -23.17 4.01 -36.15
C LEU A 29 -22.88 5.51 -36.04
N GLY A 30 -23.42 6.29 -36.98
CA GLY A 30 -23.11 7.70 -37.17
C GLY A 30 -24.18 8.67 -36.62
N ALA A 31 -23.67 9.87 -36.36
CA ALA A 31 -24.25 11.21 -36.53
C ALA A 31 -25.47 11.68 -35.70
N THR A 32 -25.24 12.88 -35.15
CA THR A 32 -26.16 13.92 -34.59
C THR A 32 -26.56 13.70 -33.13
N CYS A 33 -26.60 14.70 -32.24
CA CYS A 33 -26.61 16.17 -32.41
C CYS A 33 -26.00 16.82 -31.15
N ALA A 34 -25.35 17.97 -31.32
CA ALA A 34 -24.75 18.75 -30.26
C ALA A 34 -25.81 19.38 -29.33
N TYR A 35 -25.64 19.16 -28.03
CA TYR A 35 -26.03 20.07 -26.95
C TYR A 35 -25.06 19.80 -25.81
N ALA A 36 -23.89 20.45 -25.84
CA ALA A 36 -23.00 20.50 -24.69
C ALA A 36 -23.50 21.66 -23.82
N GLU A 37 -24.33 21.33 -22.84
CA GLU A 37 -24.43 22.15 -21.65
C GLU A 37 -23.07 22.03 -20.97
N GLU A 38 -22.45 23.18 -20.68
CA GLU A 38 -21.10 23.31 -20.13
C GLU A 38 -21.11 22.72 -18.72
N ALA A 39 -21.01 21.39 -18.62
CA ALA A 39 -20.68 20.72 -17.38
C ALA A 39 -19.29 21.23 -17.03
N GLU A 40 -19.17 22.03 -15.97
CA GLU A 40 -17.89 22.30 -15.33
C GLU A 40 -17.24 20.94 -15.04
N ILE A 41 -16.31 20.54 -15.89
CA ILE A 41 -15.52 19.34 -15.68
C ILE A 41 -14.60 19.70 -14.52
N GLU A 42 -14.94 19.25 -13.31
CA GLU A 42 -13.98 19.26 -12.20
C GLU A 42 -12.71 18.55 -12.66
N GLU A 43 -11.66 19.34 -12.90
CA GLU A 43 -10.38 18.82 -13.31
C GLU A 43 -9.77 18.02 -12.16
N VAL A 44 -9.67 16.71 -12.33
CA VAL A 44 -9.12 15.83 -11.31
C VAL A 44 -7.60 15.99 -11.28
N VAL A 45 -7.09 16.50 -10.16
CA VAL A 45 -5.66 16.72 -9.94
C VAL A 45 -5.02 15.62 -9.09
N SER A 46 -3.72 15.37 -9.32
CA SER A 46 -2.90 14.49 -8.50
C SER A 46 -1.68 15.21 -7.95
N THR A 47 -1.25 14.79 -6.77
CA THR A 47 -0.01 15.25 -6.12
C THR A 47 1.23 14.42 -6.46
N GLN A 48 1.16 13.52 -7.45
CA GLN A 48 2.30 12.69 -7.85
C GLN A 48 3.55 13.52 -8.18
N SER A 49 3.37 14.72 -8.75
CA SER A 49 4.42 15.69 -9.06
C SER A 49 4.87 16.56 -7.88
N ARG A 50 4.40 16.28 -6.65
CA ARG A 50 4.49 17.13 -5.45
C ARG A 50 3.75 18.47 -5.53
N THR A 51 3.25 18.84 -6.72
CA THR A 51 2.25 19.87 -6.98
C THR A 51 1.01 19.25 -7.61
N GLU A 52 -0.13 19.93 -7.49
CA GLU A 52 -1.38 19.51 -8.13
C GLU A 52 -1.27 19.70 -9.65
N LYS A 53 -1.33 18.58 -10.38
CA LYS A 53 -1.40 18.57 -11.85
C LYS A 53 -2.60 17.77 -12.34
N PRO A 54 -3.20 18.12 -13.49
CA PRO A 54 -4.28 17.35 -14.08
C PRO A 54 -3.89 15.90 -14.34
N LEU A 55 -4.79 14.95 -14.05
CA LEU A 55 -4.58 13.52 -14.33
C LEU A 55 -4.36 13.26 -15.84
N SER A 56 -4.99 14.06 -16.70
CA SER A 56 -4.81 14.01 -18.16
C SER A 56 -3.34 14.26 -18.55
N ALA A 57 -2.67 15.19 -17.88
CA ALA A 57 -1.29 15.59 -18.15
C ALA A 57 -0.23 14.62 -17.61
N GLN A 58 -0.60 13.65 -16.77
CA GLN A 58 0.37 12.72 -16.17
C GLN A 58 0.53 11.42 -16.97
N SER A 59 1.79 10.99 -17.15
CA SER A 59 2.14 9.70 -17.73
C SER A 59 2.17 8.58 -16.67
N GLY A 60 1.61 7.42 -17.01
CA GLY A 60 1.58 6.22 -16.17
C GLY A 60 0.21 5.87 -15.59
N ASN A 61 0.13 4.73 -14.91
CA ASN A 61 -1.11 4.23 -14.33
C ASN A 61 -1.31 4.70 -12.87
N LEU A 62 -1.94 5.86 -12.71
CA LEU A 62 -2.42 6.39 -11.44
C LEU A 62 -3.91 6.05 -11.27
N SER A 63 -4.31 5.65 -10.08
CA SER A 63 -5.72 5.47 -9.70
C SER A 63 -6.08 6.40 -8.55
N LEU A 64 -7.28 6.97 -8.60
CA LEU A 64 -7.79 7.93 -7.62
C LEU A 64 -9.14 7.44 -7.10
N VAL A 65 -9.31 7.46 -5.79
CA VAL A 65 -10.62 7.28 -5.13
C VAL A 65 -10.96 8.59 -4.43
N LYS A 66 -11.99 9.30 -4.91
CA LYS A 66 -12.39 10.63 -4.41
C LYS A 66 -13.16 10.54 -3.09
N GLY A 67 -13.21 11.64 -2.34
CA GLY A 67 -13.83 11.75 -1.02
C GLY A 67 -15.32 11.37 -0.99
N GLU A 68 -16.07 11.72 -2.03
CA GLU A 68 -17.48 11.29 -2.16
C GLU A 68 -17.62 9.77 -2.26
N GLU A 69 -16.71 9.11 -2.99
CA GLU A 69 -16.68 7.65 -3.09
C GLU A 69 -16.23 7.02 -1.76
N ILE A 70 -15.23 7.59 -1.08
CA ILE A 70 -14.78 7.16 0.25
C ILE A 70 -15.93 7.23 1.25
N GLU A 71 -16.69 8.33 1.25
CA GLU A 71 -17.87 8.51 2.10
C GLU A 71 -18.96 7.49 1.77
N PHE A 72 -19.31 7.34 0.50
CA PHE A 72 -20.36 6.40 0.06
C PHE A 72 -19.99 4.95 0.40
N LEU A 73 -18.71 4.60 0.30
CA LEU A 73 -18.18 3.30 0.68
C LEU A 73 -18.28 3.06 2.19
N GLY A 74 -17.96 4.06 3.02
CA GLY A 74 -17.99 3.99 4.48
C GLY A 74 -17.10 2.90 5.08
N THR A 75 -16.01 2.54 4.40
CA THR A 75 -15.26 1.29 4.63
C THR A 75 -14.94 1.02 6.11
N THR A 76 -15.17 -0.20 6.59
CA THR A 76 -14.73 -0.60 7.95
C THR A 76 -13.24 -0.93 7.98
N HIS A 77 -12.69 -1.29 6.83
CA HIS A 77 -11.29 -1.59 6.61
C HIS A 77 -10.88 -1.22 5.18
N ILE A 78 -9.63 -0.83 4.96
CA ILE A 78 -9.15 -0.29 3.68
C ILE A 78 -9.23 -1.30 2.51
N ASN A 79 -9.28 -2.61 2.79
CA ASN A 79 -9.45 -3.64 1.76
C ASN A 79 -10.74 -3.46 0.95
N GLU A 80 -11.83 -2.97 1.56
CA GLU A 80 -13.11 -2.72 0.89
C GLU A 80 -12.97 -1.67 -0.23
N LEU A 81 -12.07 -0.68 -0.06
CA LEU A 81 -11.76 0.32 -1.08
C LEU A 81 -10.75 -0.21 -2.09
N ALA A 82 -9.74 -0.95 -1.63
CA ALA A 82 -8.67 -1.49 -2.48
C ALA A 82 -9.21 -2.36 -3.62
N VAL A 83 -10.29 -3.11 -3.38
CA VAL A 83 -11.00 -3.94 -4.38
C VAL A 83 -11.55 -3.13 -5.57
N ARG A 84 -11.64 -1.79 -5.47
CA ARG A 84 -12.03 -0.89 -6.57
C ARG A 84 -10.87 -0.35 -7.39
N VAL A 85 -9.65 -0.62 -6.97
CA VAL A 85 -8.44 -0.12 -7.61
C VAL A 85 -7.77 -1.26 -8.37
N PRO A 86 -7.74 -1.23 -9.72
CA PRO A 86 -7.11 -2.29 -10.48
C PRO A 86 -5.62 -2.33 -10.18
N GLY A 87 -5.11 -3.54 -9.97
CA GLY A 87 -3.72 -3.85 -9.69
C GLY A 87 -3.43 -3.93 -8.20
N VAL A 88 -4.42 -3.62 -7.35
CA VAL A 88 -4.27 -3.53 -5.90
C VAL A 88 -5.13 -4.58 -5.22
N ASN A 89 -4.49 -5.40 -4.40
CA ASN A 89 -5.16 -6.32 -3.50
C ASN A 89 -4.65 -6.02 -2.08
N ILE A 90 -5.55 -5.84 -1.13
CA ILE A 90 -5.20 -5.72 0.28
C ILE A 90 -5.91 -6.85 0.99
N SER A 91 -5.15 -7.83 1.46
CA SER A 91 -5.68 -8.94 2.24
C SER A 91 -5.82 -8.52 3.69
N ARG A 92 -7.04 -8.57 4.24
CA ARG A 92 -7.26 -8.35 5.67
C ARG A 92 -6.92 -9.62 6.42
N ASN A 93 -6.04 -9.55 7.42
CA ASN A 93 -5.82 -10.69 8.32
C ASN A 93 -6.91 -10.69 9.39
N ASP A 94 -6.89 -9.67 10.25
CA ASP A 94 -7.89 -9.45 11.30
C ASP A 94 -7.89 -7.97 11.75
N GLY A 95 -8.97 -7.47 12.35
CA GLY A 95 -9.06 -6.07 12.80
C GLY A 95 -8.63 -5.07 11.72
N GLN A 96 -7.62 -4.23 11.99
CA GLN A 96 -6.97 -3.28 11.06
C GLN A 96 -5.66 -3.81 10.43
N GLU A 97 -5.35 -5.09 10.60
CA GLU A 97 -4.20 -5.73 9.96
C GLU A 97 -4.44 -5.97 8.47
N TYR A 98 -3.39 -5.79 7.69
CA TYR A 98 -3.40 -6.05 6.26
C TYR A 98 -2.06 -6.52 5.72
N LEU A 99 -2.13 -7.14 4.54
CA LEU A 99 -0.97 -7.34 3.67
C LEU A 99 -1.30 -6.79 2.28
N ALA A 100 -0.46 -5.87 1.81
CA ALA A 100 -0.65 -5.21 0.53
C ALA A 100 -0.05 -6.01 -0.64
N SER A 101 -0.66 -5.83 -1.80
CA SER A 101 -0.20 -6.32 -3.09
C SER A 101 -0.53 -5.27 -4.14
N ILE A 102 0.49 -4.72 -4.81
CA ILE A 102 0.34 -3.78 -5.93
C ILE A 102 1.11 -4.37 -7.11
N ARG A 103 0.41 -5.01 -8.04
CA ARG A 103 1.00 -5.76 -9.16
C ARG A 103 2.09 -6.74 -8.69
N SER A 104 1.88 -7.33 -7.54
CA SER A 104 2.80 -8.23 -6.84
C SER A 104 2.01 -9.41 -6.30
N PRO A 105 2.68 -10.50 -5.87
CA PRO A 105 2.07 -11.40 -4.89
C PRO A 105 1.79 -10.65 -3.57
N VAL A 106 1.02 -11.25 -2.67
CA VAL A 106 0.96 -10.80 -1.28
C VAL A 106 2.33 -11.04 -0.65
N LEU A 107 3.00 -9.98 -0.22
CA LEU A 107 4.32 -10.10 0.40
C LEU A 107 4.15 -10.25 1.91
N SER A 108 4.75 -11.29 2.48
CA SER A 108 4.78 -11.53 3.93
C SER A 108 6.20 -11.92 4.39
N GLY A 109 6.54 -11.64 5.66
CA GLY A 109 7.85 -11.97 6.23
C GLY A 109 9.00 -11.04 5.81
N ALA A 110 10.24 -11.55 5.88
CA ALA A 110 11.43 -10.83 5.39
C ALA A 110 11.27 -10.54 3.89
N GLY A 111 11.59 -9.33 3.45
CA GLY A 111 11.35 -8.92 2.06
C GLY A 111 10.06 -8.14 1.83
N ALA A 112 9.06 -8.30 2.70
CA ALA A 112 7.74 -7.71 2.52
C ALA A 112 7.69 -6.23 2.92
N CYS A 113 8.38 -5.92 4.00
CA CYS A 113 8.42 -4.58 4.55
C CYS A 113 9.28 -3.67 3.64
N GLY A 114 8.79 -2.48 3.32
CA GLY A 114 9.45 -1.56 2.38
C GLY A 114 9.23 -1.90 0.91
N ALA A 115 8.32 -2.82 0.57
CA ALA A 115 7.94 -3.07 -0.83
C ALA A 115 6.96 -2.02 -1.39
N PHE A 116 6.21 -1.36 -0.51
CA PHE A 116 5.22 -0.34 -0.83
C PHE A 116 5.45 0.89 0.05
N LEU A 117 5.25 2.08 -0.51
CA LEU A 117 5.31 3.32 0.23
C LEU A 117 3.89 3.73 0.60
N MET A 118 3.61 3.77 1.89
CA MET A 118 2.40 4.39 2.39
C MET A 118 2.71 5.83 2.79
N ALA A 119 1.82 6.76 2.42
CA ALA A 119 2.00 8.18 2.69
C ALA A 119 0.67 8.86 3.03
N GLN A 120 0.77 10.01 3.70
CA GLN A 120 -0.32 10.96 3.82
C GLN A 120 0.21 12.37 3.49
N ASP A 121 -0.49 13.07 2.61
CA ASP A 121 -0.13 14.39 2.09
C ASP A 121 1.28 14.47 1.49
N GLY A 122 1.78 13.35 0.94
CA GLY A 122 3.12 13.22 0.36
C GLY A 122 4.23 12.99 1.37
N ILE A 123 3.91 12.84 2.67
CA ILE A 123 4.86 12.45 3.72
C ILE A 123 4.67 10.97 4.02
N ALA A 124 5.76 10.18 3.96
CA ALA A 124 5.73 8.75 4.25
C ALA A 124 5.18 8.46 5.66
N LEU A 125 4.46 7.35 5.84
CA LEU A 125 3.91 7.02 7.15
C LEU A 125 5.01 6.71 8.17
N ARG A 126 6.01 5.95 7.72
CA ARG A 126 7.21 5.58 8.46
C ARG A 126 8.49 6.00 7.74
N SER A 127 9.58 6.08 8.50
CA SER A 127 10.90 6.42 7.97
C SER A 127 11.46 5.33 7.05
N ALA A 128 12.32 5.73 6.11
CA ALA A 128 13.03 4.77 5.27
C ALA A 128 13.87 3.81 6.14
N GLY A 129 13.68 2.50 5.98
CA GLY A 129 14.37 1.48 6.79
C GLY A 129 13.62 0.97 8.01
N PHE A 130 12.52 1.60 8.40
CA PHE A 130 11.79 1.29 9.64
C PHE A 130 10.31 0.98 9.39
N CYS A 131 9.98 0.40 8.24
CA CYS A 131 8.59 0.12 7.87
C CYS A 131 7.88 -0.82 8.87
N ASN A 132 6.56 -0.85 8.77
CA ASN A 132 5.72 -1.90 9.31
C ASN A 132 4.75 -2.32 8.19
N VAL A 133 4.64 -3.61 7.92
CA VAL A 133 3.74 -4.11 6.86
C VAL A 133 2.28 -3.71 7.09
N ASN A 134 1.89 -3.40 8.32
CA ASN A 134 0.55 -2.96 8.71
C ASN A 134 0.41 -1.42 8.87
N GLU A 135 1.33 -0.59 8.37
CA GLU A 135 1.36 0.86 8.70
C GLU A 135 0.15 1.72 8.24
N LEU A 136 -0.71 1.28 7.30
CA LEU A 136 -1.86 2.07 6.85
C LEU A 136 -2.89 2.38 7.94
N PHE A 137 -2.93 1.65 9.06
CA PHE A 137 -3.80 2.03 10.18
C PHE A 137 -3.43 3.40 10.77
N GLU A 138 -2.21 3.89 10.52
CA GLU A 138 -1.71 5.21 10.94
C GLU A 138 -2.16 6.35 9.99
N ALA A 139 -2.80 6.03 8.87
CA ALA A 139 -3.32 7.02 7.92
C ALA A 139 -4.81 7.31 8.17
N PHE A 140 -5.24 8.55 7.96
CA PHE A 140 -6.63 8.96 8.17
C PHE A 140 -7.48 8.79 6.90
N THR A 141 -7.71 7.54 6.52
CA THR A 141 -8.45 7.17 5.30
C THR A 141 -9.95 7.47 5.37
N GLU A 142 -10.55 7.44 6.56
CA GLU A 142 -11.99 7.50 6.79
C GLU A 142 -12.62 8.85 6.42
N GLN A 143 -11.81 9.91 6.41
CA GLN A 143 -12.22 11.27 6.06
C GLN A 143 -11.26 11.92 5.07
N ALA A 144 -10.59 11.12 4.24
CA ALA A 144 -9.69 11.63 3.22
C ALA A 144 -10.44 12.35 2.10
N GLU A 145 -9.79 13.36 1.52
CA GLU A 145 -10.24 14.05 0.31
C GLU A 145 -10.18 13.12 -0.89
N ARG A 146 -9.11 12.33 -0.94
CA ARG A 146 -8.90 11.29 -1.92
C ARG A 146 -7.79 10.36 -1.46
N ILE A 147 -7.75 9.18 -2.05
CA ILE A 147 -6.63 8.24 -1.96
C ILE A 147 -6.04 8.09 -3.35
N GLU A 148 -4.74 8.37 -3.47
CA GLU A 148 -3.98 8.25 -4.72
C GLU A 148 -3.15 6.96 -4.69
N VAL A 149 -3.24 6.14 -5.75
CA VAL A 149 -2.46 4.90 -5.88
C VAL A 149 -1.64 4.91 -7.15
N VAL A 150 -0.32 5.03 -6.99
CA VAL A 150 0.66 4.94 -8.08
C VAL A 150 1.15 3.50 -8.18
N LYS A 151 1.04 2.88 -9.35
CA LYS A 151 1.35 1.47 -9.55
C LYS A 151 2.68 1.26 -10.26
N GLY A 152 3.44 0.26 -9.82
CA GLY A 152 4.81 0.02 -10.24
C GLY A 152 5.82 0.86 -9.47
N PRO A 153 7.11 0.80 -9.84
CA PRO A 153 8.17 1.59 -9.23
C PRO A 153 7.79 3.06 -9.08
N GLY A 154 7.89 3.58 -7.86
CA GLY A 154 7.56 4.93 -7.49
C GLY A 154 8.28 5.96 -8.35
N SER A 155 7.67 7.14 -8.46
CA SER A 155 8.27 8.27 -9.18
C SER A 155 9.65 8.61 -8.60
N ALA A 156 10.51 9.24 -9.41
CA ALA A 156 11.74 9.90 -8.95
C ALA A 156 11.50 10.87 -7.77
N LEU A 157 10.24 11.22 -7.50
CA LEU A 157 9.82 12.14 -6.46
C LEU A 157 9.49 11.50 -5.10
N TYR A 158 9.43 10.18 -4.93
CA TYR A 158 9.01 9.57 -3.66
C TYR A 158 10.08 8.75 -2.93
N GLY A 159 11.12 8.27 -3.63
CA GLY A 159 12.27 7.62 -2.99
C GLY A 159 12.10 6.14 -2.67
N SER A 160 12.91 5.64 -1.72
CA SER A 160 12.87 4.24 -1.26
C SER A 160 11.49 3.83 -0.78
N ASN A 161 11.33 2.51 -0.64
CA ASN A 161 10.12 1.83 -0.24
C ASN A 161 8.95 1.86 -1.24
N ALA A 162 9.06 2.56 -2.36
CA ALA A 162 8.04 2.57 -3.42
C ALA A 162 8.31 1.54 -4.54
N LEU A 163 8.78 0.33 -4.22
CA LEU A 163 9.16 -0.66 -5.26
C LEU A 163 7.98 -1.05 -6.15
N HIS A 164 6.86 -1.43 -5.55
CA HIS A 164 5.67 -1.89 -6.27
C HIS A 164 4.60 -0.82 -6.44
N GLY A 165 4.66 0.24 -5.65
CA GLY A 165 3.73 1.35 -5.74
C GLY A 165 3.69 2.20 -4.48
N ILE A 166 2.79 3.17 -4.53
CA ILE A 166 2.55 4.15 -3.47
C ILE A 166 1.06 4.23 -3.22
N ILE A 167 0.66 4.26 -1.95
CA ILE A 167 -0.70 4.66 -1.52
C ILE A 167 -0.54 5.96 -0.73
N ASN A 168 -1.09 7.06 -1.25
CA ASN A 168 -1.02 8.38 -0.64
C ASN A 168 -2.43 8.87 -0.27
N VAL A 169 -2.66 9.07 1.02
CA VAL A 169 -3.93 9.62 1.54
C VAL A 169 -3.83 11.14 1.50
N ILE A 170 -4.80 11.82 0.90
CA ILE A 170 -4.83 13.28 0.85
C ILE A 170 -5.86 13.80 1.83
N THR A 171 -5.46 14.72 2.70
CA THR A 171 -6.32 15.36 3.68
C THR A 171 -7.18 16.45 3.02
N PRO A 172 -8.47 16.59 3.35
CA PRO A 172 -9.31 17.69 2.84
C PRO A 172 -8.74 19.08 3.17
N PRO A 173 -8.75 20.04 2.23
CA PRO A 173 -8.28 21.40 2.46
C PRO A 173 -9.18 22.16 3.45
N ALA A 174 -8.62 23.18 4.09
CA ALA A 174 -9.29 24.04 5.05
C ALA A 174 -9.94 25.28 4.37
N ASP A 175 -10.53 25.09 3.21
CA ASP A 175 -11.02 26.14 2.29
C ASP A 175 -12.53 26.43 2.38
N THR A 176 -13.24 25.81 3.33
CA THR A 176 -14.69 25.97 3.48
C THR A 176 -15.11 26.08 4.96
N ASP A 177 -16.18 26.84 5.22
CA ASP A 177 -16.83 26.94 6.54
C ASP A 177 -17.77 25.75 6.85
N LYS A 178 -17.65 24.64 6.12
CA LYS A 178 -18.55 23.49 6.21
C LYS A 178 -18.14 22.53 7.34
N GLY A 179 -19.14 22.02 8.04
CA GLY A 179 -19.03 20.96 9.03
C GLY A 179 -19.81 19.73 8.62
N ARG A 180 -19.38 18.58 9.13
CA ARG A 180 -20.05 17.31 8.96
C ARG A 180 -19.93 16.47 10.23
N ILE A 181 -21.00 15.78 10.58
CA ILE A 181 -21.00 14.70 11.56
C ILE A 181 -21.65 13.46 10.93
N SER A 182 -21.06 12.29 11.12
CA SER A 182 -21.68 11.01 10.79
C SER A 182 -21.63 10.05 11.96
N LEU A 183 -22.74 9.37 12.19
CA LEU A 183 -22.87 8.32 13.20
C LEU A 183 -23.24 7.03 12.49
N GLU A 184 -22.51 5.96 12.76
CA GLU A 184 -22.69 4.65 12.14
C GLU A 184 -22.72 3.57 13.21
N GLY A 185 -23.62 2.60 13.04
CA GLY A 185 -23.65 1.37 13.81
C GLY A 185 -23.78 0.16 12.89
N GLY A 186 -23.25 -0.99 13.32
CA GLY A 186 -23.29 -2.20 12.51
C GLY A 186 -23.16 -3.49 13.30
N ARG A 187 -22.93 -4.58 12.57
CA ARG A 187 -22.69 -5.90 13.14
C ARG A 187 -21.38 -5.92 13.94
N TYR A 188 -21.27 -6.87 14.89
CA TYR A 188 -20.08 -7.07 15.74
C TYR A 188 -19.80 -5.87 16.64
N GLU A 189 -20.85 -5.32 17.23
CA GLU A 189 -20.75 -4.16 18.13
C GLU A 189 -20.11 -2.93 17.47
N PHE A 190 -20.04 -2.91 16.12
CA PHE A 190 -19.40 -1.84 15.39
C PHE A 190 -20.11 -0.50 15.62
N GLY A 191 -19.34 0.51 15.98
CA GLY A 191 -19.77 1.89 16.11
C GLY A 191 -18.71 2.85 15.61
N ARG A 192 -19.10 3.86 14.83
CA ARG A 192 -18.18 4.91 14.36
C ARG A 192 -18.81 6.29 14.43
N ILE A 193 -18.01 7.25 14.89
CA ILE A 193 -18.32 8.67 14.90
C ILE A 193 -17.24 9.39 14.08
N ASN A 194 -17.65 10.07 13.00
CA ASN A 194 -16.78 11.00 12.30
C ASN A 194 -17.28 12.42 12.48
N ILE A 195 -16.39 13.34 12.78
CA ILE A 195 -16.66 14.78 12.87
C ILE A 195 -15.62 15.51 12.01
N SER A 196 -16.06 16.52 11.28
CA SER A 196 -15.18 17.50 10.64
C SER A 196 -15.80 18.89 10.72
N LYS A 197 -14.98 19.92 10.90
CA LYS A 197 -15.39 21.32 10.79
C LYS A 197 -14.27 22.17 10.22
N GLY A 198 -14.57 22.87 9.14
CA GLY A 198 -13.76 23.95 8.60
C GLY A 198 -14.22 25.32 9.08
N VAL A 199 -13.28 26.24 9.22
CA VAL A 199 -13.48 27.67 9.44
C VAL A 199 -12.53 28.44 8.52
N LEU A 200 -13.08 29.28 7.65
CA LEU A 200 -12.33 30.15 6.75
C LEU A 200 -12.54 31.61 7.17
N ARG A 201 -11.42 32.32 7.41
CA ARG A 201 -11.40 33.74 7.77
C ARG A 201 -10.31 34.44 7.00
N GLU A 202 -10.72 35.31 6.07
CA GLU A 202 -9.80 36.02 5.18
C GLU A 202 -8.87 35.03 4.47
N ASN A 203 -7.57 35.16 4.70
CA ASN A 203 -6.53 34.33 4.10
C ASN A 203 -6.22 33.06 4.90
N HIS A 204 -6.93 32.79 6.00
CA HIS A 204 -6.67 31.66 6.90
C HIS A 204 -7.85 30.68 6.93
N GLY A 205 -7.55 29.42 6.65
CA GLY A 205 -8.45 28.29 6.78
C GLY A 205 -7.99 27.32 7.86
N VAL A 206 -8.88 26.87 8.75
CA VAL A 206 -8.58 25.81 9.72
C VAL A 206 -9.63 24.71 9.61
N ARG A 207 -9.20 23.46 9.48
CA ARG A 207 -10.07 22.28 9.51
C ARG A 207 -9.66 21.35 10.64
N ALA A 208 -10.61 21.03 11.52
CA ALA A 208 -10.46 19.99 12.54
C ALA A 208 -11.29 18.76 12.14
N MET A 209 -10.72 17.57 12.27
CA MET A 209 -11.40 16.30 12.00
C MET A 209 -11.10 15.29 13.10
N ALA A 210 -12.08 14.45 13.43
CA ALA A 210 -11.92 13.34 14.35
C ALA A 210 -12.71 12.12 13.89
N SER A 211 -12.14 10.93 14.09
CA SER A 211 -12.80 9.63 13.93
C SER A 211 -12.59 8.82 15.20
N VAL A 212 -13.67 8.25 15.72
CA VAL A 212 -13.64 7.29 16.83
C VAL A 212 -14.41 6.05 16.38
N THR A 213 -13.74 4.90 16.37
CA THR A 213 -14.31 3.62 15.93
C THR A 213 -14.12 2.58 17.03
N HIS A 214 -15.16 1.79 17.25
CA HIS A 214 -15.15 0.55 18.03
C HIS A 214 -15.66 -0.59 17.12
N ASP A 215 -15.01 -1.75 17.14
CA ASP A 215 -15.46 -3.00 16.51
C ASP A 215 -15.17 -4.14 17.50
N GLY A 216 -16.18 -4.90 17.90
CA GLY A 216 -16.02 -6.02 18.84
C GLY A 216 -15.39 -7.27 18.21
N GLY A 217 -15.12 -7.26 16.91
CA GLY A 217 -14.51 -8.38 16.20
C GLY A 217 -15.53 -9.40 15.68
N TYR A 218 -15.27 -9.96 14.49
CA TYR A 218 -16.06 -11.10 14.00
C TYR A 218 -15.66 -12.40 14.71
N ARG A 219 -14.39 -12.52 15.05
CA ARG A 219 -13.79 -13.69 15.67
C ARG A 219 -13.73 -13.48 17.17
N ASP A 220 -13.60 -14.57 17.92
CA ASP A 220 -13.52 -14.53 19.37
C ASP A 220 -12.32 -13.65 19.79
N GLU A 221 -12.52 -12.72 20.72
CA GLU A 221 -11.42 -11.88 21.28
C GLU A 221 -10.55 -11.24 20.19
N SER A 222 -11.16 -10.50 19.26
CA SER A 222 -10.51 -9.88 18.08
C SER A 222 -10.99 -8.45 17.80
N GLY A 223 -11.35 -7.73 18.87
CA GLY A 223 -11.88 -6.38 18.79
C GLY A 223 -10.82 -5.32 18.52
N TYR A 224 -11.26 -4.08 18.27
CA TYR A 224 -10.39 -2.92 18.31
C TYR A 224 -11.13 -1.62 18.65
N ASP A 225 -10.40 -0.72 19.27
CA ASP A 225 -10.72 0.69 19.45
C ASP A 225 -9.70 1.55 18.68
N GLN A 226 -10.18 2.50 17.87
CA GLN A 226 -9.33 3.37 17.09
C GLN A 226 -9.78 4.82 17.16
N GLN A 227 -8.83 5.73 17.38
CA GLN A 227 -9.07 7.17 17.37
C GLN A 227 -8.07 7.86 16.45
N LYS A 228 -8.59 8.77 15.60
CA LYS A 228 -7.76 9.61 14.73
C LYS A 228 -8.22 11.05 14.84
N VAL A 229 -7.28 11.97 15.02
CA VAL A 229 -7.54 13.42 15.09
C VAL A 229 -6.62 14.12 14.12
N ASN A 230 -7.20 14.98 13.26
CA ASN A 230 -6.46 15.77 12.31
C ASN A 230 -6.78 17.26 12.47
N LEU A 231 -5.75 18.09 12.50
CA LEU A 231 -5.87 19.54 12.47
C LEU A 231 -5.06 20.07 11.29
N ARG A 232 -5.75 20.64 10.30
CA ARG A 232 -5.16 21.30 9.14
C ARG A 232 -5.32 22.81 9.24
N HIS A 233 -4.28 23.55 8.90
CA HIS A 233 -4.31 24.99 8.71
C HIS A 233 -3.79 25.29 7.29
N ASP A 234 -4.55 26.06 6.52
CA ASP A 234 -4.13 26.59 5.22
C ASP A 234 -4.09 28.12 5.30
N TYR A 235 -3.09 28.73 4.68
CA TYR A 235 -2.95 30.17 4.51
C TYR A 235 -2.63 30.48 3.06
N THR A 236 -3.31 31.47 2.51
CA THR A 236 -3.06 31.99 1.14
C THR A 236 -2.86 33.50 1.20
N GLY A 237 -1.60 33.94 1.18
CA GLY A 237 -1.21 35.34 1.08
C GLY A 237 -0.88 35.76 -0.35
N GLU A 238 -0.33 36.97 -0.51
CA GLU A 238 0.11 37.49 -1.82
C GLU A 238 1.33 36.71 -2.36
N ASP A 239 2.35 36.51 -1.51
CA ASP A 239 3.62 35.88 -1.91
C ASP A 239 3.72 34.41 -1.47
N TRP A 240 2.98 34.01 -0.43
CA TRP A 240 3.15 32.74 0.25
C TRP A 240 1.85 31.98 0.39
N THR A 241 1.90 30.68 0.11
CA THR A 241 0.89 29.71 0.52
C THR A 241 1.50 28.77 1.56
N ILE A 242 0.79 28.55 2.66
CA ILE A 242 1.25 27.69 3.76
C ILE A 242 0.16 26.67 4.06
N SER A 243 0.50 25.39 4.02
CA SER A 243 -0.37 24.30 4.49
C SER A 243 0.31 23.59 5.64
N SER A 244 -0.33 23.46 6.78
CA SER A 244 0.20 22.74 7.94
C SER A 244 -0.80 21.69 8.39
N ASN A 245 -0.31 20.55 8.85
CA ASN A 245 -1.16 19.46 9.31
C ASN A 245 -0.56 18.76 10.52
N LEU A 246 -1.40 18.49 11.52
CA LEU A 246 -1.11 17.63 12.66
C LEU A 246 -2.08 16.46 12.64
N LEU A 247 -1.56 15.23 12.60
CA LEU A 247 -2.30 13.99 12.70
C LEU A 247 -1.88 13.23 13.96
N LEU A 248 -2.86 12.81 14.75
CA LEU A 248 -2.70 11.90 15.88
C LEU A 248 -3.51 10.64 15.60
N THR A 249 -2.92 9.47 15.81
CA THR A 249 -3.62 8.19 15.74
C THR A 249 -3.34 7.33 16.97
N ASN A 250 -4.34 6.58 17.41
CA ASN A 250 -4.27 5.58 18.45
C ASN A 250 -5.09 4.36 18.01
N LEU A 251 -4.49 3.18 18.09
CA LEU A 251 -5.11 1.89 17.86
C LEU A 251 -4.81 1.00 19.07
N ASP A 252 -5.86 0.43 19.65
CA ASP A 252 -5.80 -0.66 20.62
C ASP A 252 -6.60 -1.82 20.03
N GLN A 253 -5.98 -2.96 19.80
CA GLN A 253 -6.58 -4.06 19.05
C GLN A 253 -6.13 -5.42 19.59
N GLU A 254 -7.08 -6.31 19.81
CA GLU A 254 -6.84 -7.75 19.90
C GLU A 254 -6.74 -8.34 18.48
N THR A 255 -5.81 -9.26 18.26
CA THR A 255 -5.53 -9.82 16.94
C THR A 255 -5.92 -11.29 16.87
N ALA A 256 -6.57 -11.71 15.79
CA ALA A 256 -6.79 -13.11 15.50
C ALA A 256 -5.84 -13.66 14.41
N GLY A 257 -5.13 -14.74 14.76
CA GLY A 257 -4.28 -15.50 13.83
C GLY A 257 -5.10 -16.29 12.80
N TYR A 258 -4.52 -17.24 12.09
CA TYR A 258 -5.25 -18.08 11.12
C TYR A 258 -5.99 -19.25 11.79
N ILE A 259 -6.99 -19.79 11.11
CA ILE A 259 -7.55 -21.12 11.40
C ILE A 259 -6.89 -22.18 10.51
N THR A 260 -6.90 -23.44 10.93
CA THR A 260 -6.26 -24.55 10.19
C THR A 260 -7.25 -25.62 9.71
N GLY A 261 -6.85 -26.34 8.67
CA GLY A 261 -7.56 -27.48 8.11
C GLY A 261 -8.30 -27.17 6.81
N LEU A 262 -8.32 -28.14 5.89
CA LEU A 262 -8.92 -28.02 4.56
C LEU A 262 -10.33 -27.42 4.62
N ASP A 263 -10.51 -26.28 3.95
CA ASP A 263 -11.78 -25.56 3.88
C ASP A 263 -12.41 -25.17 5.24
N ALA A 264 -11.61 -25.06 6.31
CA ALA A 264 -12.09 -24.73 7.65
C ALA A 264 -12.92 -23.42 7.72
N TYR A 265 -12.65 -22.45 6.83
CA TYR A 265 -13.42 -21.20 6.71
C TYR A 265 -14.89 -21.41 6.29
N LYS A 266 -15.24 -22.58 5.75
CA LYS A 266 -16.63 -22.94 5.40
C LYS A 266 -17.43 -23.39 6.62
N ASP A 267 -16.80 -23.74 7.73
CA ASP A 267 -17.47 -23.98 9.00
C ASP A 267 -17.54 -22.66 9.77
N ARG A 268 -18.74 -22.24 10.19
CA ARG A 268 -18.92 -20.94 10.85
C ARG A 268 -18.45 -20.93 12.30
N ASP A 269 -18.47 -22.08 12.95
CA ASP A 269 -18.05 -22.20 14.33
C ASP A 269 -16.52 -22.21 14.37
N ILE A 270 -15.87 -22.90 13.42
CA ILE A 270 -14.40 -22.84 13.26
C ILE A 270 -13.97 -21.45 12.77
N ALA A 271 -14.64 -20.84 11.78
CA ALA A 271 -14.26 -19.53 11.24
C ALA A 271 -14.26 -18.39 12.26
N LYS A 272 -15.00 -18.55 13.37
CA LYS A 272 -15.04 -17.56 14.45
C LYS A 272 -13.95 -17.75 15.48
N THR A 273 -13.34 -18.94 15.60
CA THR A 273 -12.38 -19.16 16.66
C THR A 273 -11.15 -18.27 16.49
N ASN A 274 -10.62 -17.83 17.62
CA ASN A 274 -9.30 -17.24 17.71
C ASN A 274 -8.40 -18.18 18.51
N PRO A 275 -7.40 -18.81 17.89
CA PRO A 275 -6.48 -19.67 18.62
C PRO A 275 -5.51 -18.88 19.52
N ASN A 276 -5.46 -17.54 19.40
CA ASN A 276 -4.53 -16.66 20.12
C ASN A 276 -5.30 -15.49 20.77
N PRO A 277 -6.20 -15.74 21.74
CA PRO A 277 -7.00 -14.69 22.38
C PRO A 277 -6.17 -13.66 23.16
N GLU A 278 -4.95 -14.02 23.58
CA GLU A 278 -4.00 -13.16 24.27
C GLU A 278 -3.31 -12.14 23.34
N ALA A 279 -3.38 -12.34 22.03
CA ALA A 279 -2.64 -11.56 21.06
C ALA A 279 -3.22 -10.16 20.86
N PHE A 280 -2.34 -9.15 20.85
CA PHE A 280 -2.75 -7.77 20.65
C PHE A 280 -1.72 -6.96 19.86
N ARG A 281 -2.17 -5.85 19.30
CA ARG A 281 -1.34 -4.77 18.76
C ARG A 281 -1.87 -3.41 19.23
N LYS A 282 -0.99 -2.64 19.85
CA LYS A 282 -1.25 -1.25 20.22
C LYS A 282 -0.31 -0.35 19.44
N ALA A 283 -0.84 0.67 18.79
CA ALA A 283 -0.03 1.60 18.00
C ALA A 283 -0.49 3.04 18.21
N LYS A 284 0.48 3.93 18.39
CA LYS A 284 0.27 5.37 18.51
C LYS A 284 1.16 6.09 17.52
N SER A 285 0.64 7.13 16.89
CA SER A 285 1.47 8.00 16.06
C SER A 285 1.06 9.45 16.14
N LEU A 286 2.07 10.32 16.02
CA LEU A 286 1.94 11.75 15.82
C LEU A 286 2.73 12.11 14.56
N ARG A 287 2.09 12.82 13.62
CA ARG A 287 2.75 13.37 12.44
C ARG A 287 2.41 14.85 12.31
N TYR A 288 3.44 15.66 12.15
CA TYR A 288 3.30 17.08 11.85
C TYR A 288 4.08 17.41 10.59
N TRP A 289 3.51 18.22 9.71
CA TRP A 289 4.23 18.83 8.58
C TRP A 289 3.71 20.23 8.31
N SER A 290 4.57 21.07 7.74
CA SER A 290 4.20 22.41 7.27
C SER A 290 4.87 22.69 5.94
N ARG A 291 4.08 22.90 4.90
CA ARG A 291 4.51 23.15 3.52
C ARG A 291 4.37 24.63 3.22
N PHE A 292 5.49 25.27 2.94
CA PHE A 292 5.56 26.66 2.51
C PHE A 292 5.85 26.67 1.03
N SER A 293 5.06 27.42 0.26
CA SER A 293 5.28 27.59 -1.18
C SER A 293 5.24 29.08 -1.55
N THR A 294 6.09 29.49 -2.47
CA THR A 294 6.18 30.87 -2.97
C THR A 294 6.65 30.89 -4.42
N LYS A 295 6.39 31.99 -5.13
CA LYS A 295 7.02 32.28 -6.41
C LYS A 295 8.18 33.26 -6.21
N ILE A 296 9.39 32.79 -6.42
CA ILE A 296 10.62 33.62 -6.38
C ILE A 296 10.64 34.58 -7.59
N SER A 297 10.17 34.10 -8.74
CA SER A 297 9.92 34.91 -9.94
C SER A 297 8.80 34.27 -10.76
N ASP A 298 8.38 34.90 -11.86
CA ASP A 298 7.35 34.38 -12.76
C ASP A 298 7.64 32.94 -13.24
N ASN A 299 8.92 32.56 -13.32
CA ASN A 299 9.38 31.27 -13.82
C ASN A 299 9.97 30.35 -12.74
N ILE A 300 10.00 30.75 -11.46
CA ILE A 300 10.63 29.95 -10.40
C ILE A 300 9.72 29.91 -9.17
N GLY A 301 9.07 28.78 -8.96
CA GLY A 301 8.42 28.40 -7.71
C GLY A 301 9.40 27.72 -6.74
N TRP A 302 9.16 27.88 -5.45
CA TRP A 302 9.91 27.20 -4.40
C TRP A 302 8.97 26.66 -3.34
N GLN A 303 9.19 25.40 -2.97
CA GLN A 303 8.48 24.73 -1.89
C GLN A 303 9.48 24.13 -0.92
N PHE A 304 9.22 24.29 0.37
CA PHE A 304 9.93 23.54 1.41
C PHE A 304 8.94 23.03 2.46
N THR A 305 9.17 21.82 2.97
CA THR A 305 8.24 21.12 3.86
C THR A 305 9.00 20.42 4.96
N PRO A 306 9.28 21.08 6.10
CA PRO A 306 9.68 20.39 7.32
C PRO A 306 8.56 19.50 7.83
N TYR A 307 8.93 18.35 8.39
CA TYR A 307 8.01 17.43 9.05
C TYR A 307 8.68 16.71 10.20
N ALA A 308 7.86 16.24 11.13
CA ALA A 308 8.28 15.42 12.26
C ALA A 308 7.29 14.27 12.45
N ARG A 309 7.80 13.12 12.91
CA ARG A 309 7.00 11.96 13.27
C ARG A 309 7.46 11.37 14.59
N VAL A 310 6.50 10.88 15.37
CA VAL A 310 6.70 10.03 16.53
C VAL A 310 5.76 8.84 16.38
N LEU A 311 6.29 7.63 16.53
CA LEU A 311 5.54 6.40 16.43
C LEU A 311 5.97 5.46 17.54
N ASP A 312 5.01 4.78 18.15
CA ASP A 312 5.22 3.76 19.17
C ASP A 312 4.29 2.58 18.89
N MET A 313 4.79 1.36 19.03
CA MET A 313 4.00 0.15 18.87
C MET A 313 4.41 -0.92 19.88
N GLU A 314 3.39 -1.55 20.48
CA GLU A 314 3.51 -2.79 21.24
C GLU A 314 2.77 -3.89 20.45
N PHE A 315 3.41 -5.04 20.26
CA PHE A 315 2.85 -6.14 19.50
C PHE A 315 3.22 -7.48 20.10
N LEU A 316 2.23 -8.25 20.55
CA LEU A 316 2.45 -9.61 21.02
C LEU A 316 2.52 -10.57 19.82
N MET A 317 3.71 -11.10 19.54
CA MET A 317 3.98 -11.95 18.37
C MET A 317 3.54 -13.40 18.59
N HIS A 318 2.23 -13.60 18.72
CA HIS A 318 1.57 -14.90 18.94
C HIS A 318 1.92 -15.99 17.93
N PHE A 319 2.40 -15.61 16.73
CA PHE A 319 2.81 -16.57 15.70
C PHE A 319 4.22 -17.15 15.89
N LEU A 320 4.96 -16.69 16.91
CA LEU A 320 6.28 -17.20 17.26
C LEU A 320 6.23 -18.06 18.54
N PRO A 321 7.03 -19.14 18.63
CA PRO A 321 7.17 -19.88 19.88
C PRO A 321 7.63 -18.97 21.02
N GLY A 322 6.95 -19.06 22.16
CA GLY A 322 7.23 -18.25 23.34
C GLY A 322 6.54 -16.88 23.37
N GLU A 323 5.81 -16.51 22.31
CA GLU A 323 4.92 -15.33 22.26
C GLU A 323 5.59 -14.03 22.75
N PRO A 324 6.77 -13.67 22.20
CA PRO A 324 7.48 -12.48 22.66
C PRO A 324 6.69 -11.20 22.37
N LEU A 325 6.77 -10.25 23.31
CA LEU A 325 6.33 -8.89 23.14
C LEU A 325 7.39 -8.12 22.35
N GLU A 326 6.99 -7.51 21.24
CA GLU A 326 7.79 -6.55 20.49
C GLU A 326 7.36 -5.13 20.85
N GLU A 327 8.31 -4.31 21.28
CA GLU A 327 8.13 -2.88 21.50
C GLU A 327 9.07 -2.15 20.53
N ASN A 328 8.52 -1.28 19.67
CA ASN A 328 9.34 -0.43 18.82
C ASN A 328 8.85 1.00 18.80
N SER A 329 9.82 1.90 18.67
CA SER A 329 9.57 3.34 18.60
C SER A 329 10.37 3.97 17.47
N GLN A 330 9.87 5.07 16.92
CA GLN A 330 10.54 5.87 15.90
C GLN A 330 10.27 7.35 16.14
N THR A 331 11.32 8.15 16.21
CA THR A 331 11.23 9.61 16.17
C THR A 331 12.05 10.12 14.99
N SER A 332 11.41 10.86 14.09
CA SER A 332 12.07 11.39 12.89
C SER A 332 11.79 12.85 12.67
N PHE A 333 12.79 13.58 12.16
CA PHE A 333 12.65 14.92 11.59
C PHE A 333 13.14 14.90 10.15
N GLY A 334 12.39 15.51 9.25
CA GLY A 334 12.79 15.61 7.85
C GLY A 334 12.38 16.91 7.20
N LEU A 335 12.93 17.12 6.01
CA LEU A 335 12.72 18.28 5.17
C LEU A 335 12.63 17.81 3.71
N GLN A 336 11.52 18.11 3.05
CA GLN A 336 11.41 18.02 1.59
C GLN A 336 11.61 19.41 0.99
N ASN A 337 12.41 19.52 -0.06
CA ASN A 337 12.63 20.76 -0.78
C ASN A 337 12.48 20.57 -2.30
N GLY A 338 11.85 21.54 -2.97
CA GLY A 338 11.69 21.53 -4.43
C GLY A 338 11.64 22.94 -5.02
N PHE A 339 12.28 23.10 -6.17
CA PHE A 339 12.20 24.25 -7.05
C PHE A 339 11.48 23.85 -8.33
N TYR A 340 10.52 24.65 -8.73
CA TYR A 340 9.68 24.43 -9.90
C TYR A 340 9.98 25.51 -10.92
N PHE A 341 10.45 25.12 -12.10
CA PHE A 341 10.90 26.06 -13.14
C PHE A 341 9.94 26.03 -14.31
N ASN A 342 9.58 27.23 -14.78
CA ASN A 342 8.70 27.47 -15.93
C ASN A 342 7.36 26.72 -15.85
N GLU A 343 6.73 26.67 -14.68
CA GLU A 343 5.39 26.07 -14.51
C GLU A 343 4.39 26.68 -15.51
N GLY A 344 3.62 25.83 -16.18
CA GLY A 344 2.68 26.21 -17.23
C GLY A 344 3.30 26.44 -18.61
N SER A 345 4.61 26.25 -18.77
CA SER A 345 5.28 26.30 -20.09
C SER A 345 5.37 24.91 -20.74
N ASP A 346 5.80 24.87 -22.00
CA ASP A 346 6.05 23.59 -22.70
C ASP A 346 7.12 22.74 -22.00
N LEU A 347 8.06 23.33 -21.26
CA LEU A 347 9.10 22.60 -20.52
C LEU A 347 9.12 23.02 -19.05
N GLU A 348 8.51 22.19 -18.21
CA GLU A 348 8.55 22.33 -16.76
C GLU A 348 9.69 21.49 -16.18
N LEU A 349 10.43 22.05 -15.23
CA LEU A 349 11.46 21.30 -14.51
C LEU A 349 11.21 21.36 -13.01
N ILE A 350 11.45 20.25 -12.32
CA ILE A 350 11.40 20.14 -10.87
C ILE A 350 12.77 19.66 -10.41
N ALA A 351 13.46 20.45 -9.60
CA ALA A 351 14.72 20.03 -8.98
C ALA A 351 14.61 20.17 -7.46
N GLY A 352 15.06 19.18 -6.71
CA GLY A 352 14.90 19.22 -5.26
C GLY A 352 15.82 18.28 -4.51
N ALA A 353 15.71 18.38 -3.19
CA ALA A 353 16.45 17.56 -2.26
C ALA A 353 15.56 17.21 -1.06
N ASP A 354 15.74 16.00 -0.54
CA ASP A 354 15.08 15.55 0.68
C ASP A 354 16.13 15.15 1.71
N PHE A 355 15.80 15.37 2.97
CA PHE A 355 16.60 14.94 4.11
C PHE A 355 15.68 14.40 5.20
N GLU A 356 16.13 13.35 5.89
CA GLU A 356 15.46 12.80 7.06
C GLU A 356 16.50 12.23 8.03
N TYR A 357 16.36 12.56 9.31
CA TYR A 357 17.04 11.90 10.40
C TYR A 357 16.02 11.16 11.27
N THR A 358 16.28 9.90 11.56
CA THR A 358 15.41 9.03 12.34
C THR A 358 16.21 8.37 13.45
N ARG A 359 15.63 8.31 14.64
CA ARG A 359 16.07 7.42 15.72
C ARG A 359 14.98 6.39 15.92
N GLY A 360 15.31 5.12 15.83
CA GLY A 360 14.39 4.04 16.12
C GLY A 360 14.98 3.07 17.13
N SER A 361 14.11 2.44 17.92
CA SER A 361 14.48 1.38 18.84
C SER A 361 13.60 0.16 18.63
N LEU A 362 14.11 -1.01 18.96
CA LEU A 362 13.33 -2.23 19.03
C LEU A 362 13.79 -3.07 20.22
N GLU A 363 12.84 -3.39 21.09
CA GLU A 363 12.97 -4.38 22.13
C GLU A 363 12.05 -5.57 21.81
N GLN A 364 12.54 -6.78 22.01
CA GLN A 364 11.75 -8.01 21.91
C GLN A 364 12.03 -8.83 23.16
N THR A 365 11.01 -9.01 24.00
CA THR A 365 11.12 -9.64 25.31
C THR A 365 10.10 -10.74 25.46
N GLN A 366 10.51 -11.86 26.06
CA GLN A 366 9.64 -12.99 26.34
C GLN A 366 9.59 -13.22 27.86
N GLU A 367 8.41 -13.08 28.47
CA GLU A 367 8.29 -13.26 29.93
C GLU A 367 8.26 -14.73 30.34
N ASN A 368 7.53 -15.56 29.59
CA ASN A 368 7.25 -16.95 29.97
C ASN A 368 8.23 -17.93 29.31
N PRO A 369 8.55 -19.07 29.96
CA PRO A 369 9.34 -20.12 29.32
C PRO A 369 8.65 -20.65 28.06
N THR A 370 9.42 -20.90 27.00
CA THR A 370 8.89 -21.47 25.75
C THR A 370 8.28 -22.84 25.99
N GLU A 371 7.07 -23.09 25.48
CA GLU A 371 6.46 -24.41 25.51
C GLU A 371 6.80 -25.26 24.26
N GLY A 372 6.50 -26.57 24.32
CA GLY A 372 6.69 -27.50 23.20
C GLY A 372 7.92 -28.39 23.34
N SER A 373 8.63 -28.64 22.23
CA SER A 373 9.74 -29.59 22.21
C SER A 373 10.92 -29.16 23.10
N ALA A 374 11.71 -30.14 23.59
CA ALA A 374 12.93 -29.86 24.34
C ALA A 374 13.91 -28.97 23.57
N PHE A 375 13.91 -29.04 22.23
CA PHE A 375 14.69 -28.15 21.38
C PHE A 375 14.20 -26.69 21.48
N LEU A 376 12.89 -26.45 21.42
CA LEU A 376 12.33 -25.09 21.53
C LEU A 376 12.59 -24.50 22.91
N GLN A 377 12.30 -25.26 23.97
CA GLN A 377 12.57 -24.88 25.36
C GLN A 377 14.03 -24.49 25.59
N ALA A 378 14.96 -25.26 25.04
CA ALA A 378 16.38 -25.05 25.27
C ALA A 378 17.02 -23.99 24.36
N THR A 379 16.38 -23.61 23.24
CA THR A 379 16.93 -22.62 22.28
C THR A 379 16.23 -21.27 22.35
N ILE A 380 15.07 -21.18 23.00
CA ILE A 380 14.28 -19.96 23.16
C ILE A 380 14.00 -19.78 24.67
N PRO A 381 14.99 -19.35 25.46
CA PRO A 381 14.76 -19.06 26.87
C PRO A 381 13.86 -17.81 27.03
N ALA A 382 13.23 -17.69 28.20
CA ALA A 382 12.64 -16.44 28.64
C ALA A 382 13.72 -15.36 28.80
N GLY A 383 13.32 -14.09 28.76
CA GLY A 383 14.20 -12.92 28.83
C GLY A 383 14.20 -12.10 27.54
N LYS A 384 15.13 -11.14 27.47
CA LYS A 384 15.31 -10.30 26.27
C LYS A 384 15.90 -11.10 25.11
N GLN A 385 15.30 -10.94 23.93
CA GLN A 385 15.71 -11.59 22.67
C GLN A 385 16.41 -10.60 21.74
N TYR A 386 15.94 -9.36 21.69
CA TYR A 386 16.60 -8.25 21.02
C TYR A 386 16.39 -6.97 21.84
N ASP A 387 17.40 -6.11 21.87
CA ASP A 387 17.34 -4.75 22.42
C ASP A 387 18.42 -3.94 21.68
N TYR A 388 17.98 -3.01 20.85
CA TYR A 388 18.87 -2.20 20.04
C TYR A 388 18.26 -0.86 19.63
N ASP A 389 19.17 0.06 19.30
CA ASP A 389 18.86 1.35 18.70
C ASP A 389 19.45 1.43 17.28
N VAL A 390 18.76 2.13 16.38
CA VAL A 390 19.25 2.48 15.04
C VAL A 390 19.00 3.96 14.80
N ASP A 391 20.09 4.70 14.65
CA ASP A 391 20.06 6.04 14.08
C ASP A 391 20.18 5.93 12.56
N SER A 392 19.38 6.70 11.83
CA SER A 392 19.38 6.68 10.37
C SER A 392 19.37 8.08 9.77
N ILE A 393 20.18 8.26 8.74
CA ILE A 393 20.19 9.46 7.91
C ILE A 393 19.80 9.05 6.49
N MET A 394 18.76 9.69 5.95
CA MET A 394 18.42 9.64 4.54
C MET A 394 18.64 11.01 3.91
N ALA A 395 19.35 11.05 2.79
CA ALA A 395 19.52 12.24 1.97
C ALA A 395 19.30 11.89 0.51
N ALA A 396 18.56 12.72 -0.21
CA ALA A 396 18.30 12.52 -1.62
C ALA A 396 18.34 13.81 -2.43
N ALA A 397 18.70 13.69 -3.70
CA ALA A 397 18.55 14.74 -4.70
C ALA A 397 17.78 14.18 -5.90
N PHE A 398 16.91 14.99 -6.49
CA PHE A 398 16.11 14.59 -7.65
C PHE A 398 15.98 15.72 -8.66
N LEU A 399 15.76 15.31 -9.92
CA LEU A 399 15.43 16.17 -11.03
C LEU A 399 14.36 15.47 -11.87
N GLN A 400 13.31 16.19 -12.26
CA GLN A 400 12.30 15.76 -13.22
C GLN A 400 12.06 16.88 -14.23
N GLY A 401 11.87 16.53 -15.50
CA GLY A 401 11.37 17.43 -16.52
C GLY A 401 10.12 16.85 -17.16
N ASP A 402 9.13 17.70 -17.37
CA ASP A 402 7.90 17.43 -18.12
C ASP A 402 7.92 18.34 -19.36
N TRP A 403 8.03 17.75 -20.55
CA TRP A 403 8.22 18.46 -21.82
C TRP A 403 7.11 18.13 -22.83
N ALA A 404 6.26 19.10 -23.13
CA ALA A 404 5.38 19.10 -24.30
C ALA A 404 6.22 19.35 -25.57
N ILE A 405 6.83 18.30 -26.11
CA ILE A 405 7.63 18.35 -27.36
C ILE A 405 6.78 18.91 -28.52
N THR A 406 5.51 18.53 -28.53
CA THR A 406 4.46 19.10 -29.38
C THR A 406 3.16 19.16 -28.56
N PRO A 407 2.11 19.87 -29.00
CA PRO A 407 0.83 19.87 -28.28
C PRO A 407 0.20 18.49 -28.04
N LYS A 408 0.62 17.46 -28.78
CA LYS A 408 0.13 16.08 -28.65
C LYS A 408 1.16 15.10 -28.11
N LEU A 409 2.41 15.52 -27.88
CA LEU A 409 3.50 14.61 -27.49
C LEU A 409 4.21 15.16 -26.27
N HIS A 410 4.07 14.44 -25.16
CA HIS A 410 4.60 14.82 -23.86
C HIS A 410 5.65 13.80 -23.40
N LEU A 411 6.80 14.27 -22.96
CA LEU A 411 7.89 13.48 -22.41
C LEU A 411 8.09 13.87 -20.95
N THR A 412 7.97 12.90 -20.04
CA THR A 412 8.42 13.02 -18.66
C THR A 412 9.73 12.27 -18.50
N ALA A 413 10.77 12.90 -17.97
CA ALA A 413 12.01 12.22 -17.62
C ALA A 413 12.49 12.70 -16.25
N GLY A 414 12.81 11.78 -15.35
CA GLY A 414 13.29 12.11 -14.03
C GLY A 414 14.25 11.09 -13.46
N ALA A 415 15.04 11.52 -12.48
CA ALA A 415 15.96 10.67 -11.76
C ALA A 415 16.10 11.13 -10.31
N ARG A 416 16.30 10.16 -9.42
CA ARG A 416 16.60 10.37 -8.01
C ARG A 416 17.89 9.66 -7.63
N LEU A 417 18.74 10.32 -6.87
CA LEU A 417 19.86 9.72 -6.15
C LEU A 417 19.55 9.82 -4.66
N GLU A 418 19.54 8.70 -3.96
CA GLU A 418 19.24 8.62 -2.53
C GLU A 418 20.35 7.86 -1.81
N TYR A 419 20.73 8.36 -0.65
CA TYR A 419 21.71 7.79 0.26
C TYR A 419 21.03 7.54 1.61
N ILE A 420 21.23 6.34 2.15
CA ILE A 420 20.73 5.92 3.46
C ILE A 420 21.90 5.37 4.26
N HIS A 421 22.07 5.87 5.48
CA HIS A 421 23.03 5.39 6.47
C HIS A 421 22.28 4.87 7.69
N TYR A 422 22.71 3.74 8.23
CA TYR A 422 22.30 3.20 9.52
C TYR A 422 23.50 3.16 10.47
N ASP A 423 23.29 3.61 11.70
CA ASP A 423 24.20 3.42 12.82
C ASP A 423 23.46 2.58 13.88
N TYR A 424 23.78 1.28 13.90
CA TYR A 424 23.15 0.29 14.75
C TYR A 424 23.96 0.10 16.04
N THR A 425 23.29 0.30 17.17
CA THR A 425 23.83 0.05 18.50
C THR A 425 23.13 -1.15 19.12
N ASN A 426 23.88 -2.24 19.33
CA ASN A 426 23.41 -3.40 20.08
C ASN A 426 23.53 -3.11 21.59
N ASN A 427 22.40 -3.18 22.31
CA ASN A 427 22.36 -2.98 23.76
C ASN A 427 22.49 -4.30 24.55
N MET A 428 22.71 -5.42 23.85
CA MET A 428 22.88 -6.76 24.43
C MET A 428 24.26 -7.35 24.15
N VAL A 429 24.56 -8.49 24.78
CA VAL A 429 25.70 -9.32 24.40
C VAL A 429 25.49 -9.84 22.97
N SER A 430 26.45 -9.57 22.08
CA SER A 430 26.42 -10.02 20.69
C SER A 430 26.58 -11.54 20.58
N GLY A 431 26.10 -12.09 19.47
CA GLY A 431 26.17 -13.52 19.17
C GLY A 431 24.90 -14.28 19.52
N ARG A 432 25.05 -15.61 19.62
CA ARG A 432 23.97 -16.60 19.69
C ARG A 432 23.76 -17.10 21.14
N VAL A 433 23.58 -16.15 22.05
CA VAL A 433 23.53 -16.33 23.51
C VAL A 433 22.23 -15.78 24.09
N ASP A 434 21.92 -16.15 25.34
CA ASP A 434 20.76 -15.62 26.05
C ASP A 434 20.98 -14.16 26.50
N GLU A 435 20.11 -13.61 27.36
CA GLU A 435 20.25 -12.24 27.84
C GLU A 435 21.47 -12.03 28.76
N ASP A 436 21.90 -13.08 29.47
CA ASP A 436 23.03 -13.06 30.40
C ASP A 436 24.36 -13.40 29.71
N GLY A 437 24.33 -13.75 28.43
CA GLY A 437 25.51 -14.12 27.64
C GLY A 437 25.90 -15.60 27.74
N ASN A 438 25.02 -16.47 28.24
CA ASN A 438 25.27 -17.91 28.28
C ASN A 438 24.84 -18.58 26.97
N GLU A 439 25.50 -19.69 26.64
CA GLU A 439 25.09 -20.54 25.52
C GLU A 439 23.81 -21.31 25.85
N CYS A 440 22.79 -21.16 25.01
CA CYS A 440 21.62 -22.04 25.04
C CYS A 440 21.96 -23.48 24.61
N GLY A 441 21.05 -24.42 24.93
CA GLY A 441 21.17 -25.81 24.51
C GLY A 441 21.17 -26.00 22.99
N PHE A 442 21.51 -27.22 22.55
CA PHE A 442 21.50 -27.61 21.12
C PHE A 442 22.35 -26.72 20.20
N GLY A 443 23.45 -26.15 20.72
CA GLY A 443 24.40 -25.37 19.92
C GLY A 443 24.04 -23.89 19.79
N GLY A 444 23.29 -23.32 20.73
CA GLY A 444 23.07 -21.89 20.87
C GLY A 444 21.63 -21.44 20.66
N CYS A 445 21.33 -20.21 21.08
CA CYS A 445 19.97 -19.67 21.12
C CYS A 445 19.40 -19.47 19.71
N ARG A 446 18.08 -19.40 19.56
CA ARG A 446 17.46 -19.19 18.26
C ARG A 446 17.78 -17.81 17.69
N TYR A 447 17.83 -16.80 18.54
CA TYR A 447 18.05 -15.42 18.15
C TYR A 447 19.53 -15.09 18.22
N THR A 448 19.99 -14.21 17.33
CA THR A 448 21.39 -13.83 17.20
C THR A 448 21.47 -12.33 16.98
N ARG A 449 22.37 -11.67 17.71
CA ARG A 449 22.58 -10.22 17.57
C ARG A 449 23.95 -9.95 16.96
N PRO A 450 24.05 -9.13 15.89
CA PRO A 450 25.34 -8.65 15.42
C PRO A 450 26.00 -7.73 16.45
N GLU A 451 27.32 -7.49 16.30
CA GLU A 451 27.97 -6.36 16.98
C GLU A 451 27.43 -5.03 16.43
N SER A 452 27.55 -3.96 17.23
CA SER A 452 27.26 -2.59 16.76
C SER A 452 28.03 -2.30 15.48
N ARG A 453 27.36 -1.69 14.51
CA ARG A 453 27.89 -1.53 13.15
C ARG A 453 27.17 -0.42 12.41
N THR A 454 27.75 -0.02 11.29
CA THR A 454 27.14 0.91 10.35
C THR A 454 26.90 0.25 9.00
N ASP A 455 25.82 0.64 8.32
CA ASP A 455 25.48 0.14 6.99
C ASP A 455 25.04 1.30 6.08
N ASP A 456 25.52 1.27 4.83
CA ASP A 456 25.37 2.38 3.88
C ASP A 456 24.80 1.90 2.55
N TYR A 457 23.82 2.64 2.02
CA TYR A 457 23.16 2.34 0.76
C TYR A 457 23.05 3.56 -0.12
N THR A 458 23.43 3.43 -1.40
CA THR A 458 23.18 4.44 -2.43
C THR A 458 22.33 3.87 -3.55
N VAL A 459 21.25 4.58 -3.88
CA VAL A 459 20.19 4.17 -4.79
C VAL A 459 20.02 5.22 -5.88
N PHE A 460 19.92 4.78 -7.14
CA PHE A 460 19.67 5.67 -8.28
C PHE A 460 18.44 5.18 -9.05
N SER A 461 17.37 5.98 -9.07
CA SER A 461 16.06 5.60 -9.61
C SER A 461 15.65 6.48 -10.79
N PRO A 462 15.94 6.08 -12.04
CA PRO A 462 15.48 6.77 -13.24
C PRO A 462 14.05 6.39 -13.64
N LYS A 463 13.34 7.35 -14.26
CA LYS A 463 12.03 7.18 -14.88
C LYS A 463 11.98 7.96 -16.20
N VAL A 464 11.39 7.35 -17.22
CA VAL A 464 11.08 8.01 -18.50
C VAL A 464 9.68 7.57 -18.95
N GLY A 465 8.80 8.54 -19.15
CA GLY A 465 7.44 8.36 -19.66
C GLY A 465 7.23 9.16 -20.94
N LEU A 466 6.57 8.57 -21.93
CA LEU A 466 6.15 9.24 -23.15
C LEU A 466 4.63 9.09 -23.28
N MET A 467 3.93 10.18 -23.54
CA MET A 467 2.49 10.21 -23.75
C MET A 467 2.17 10.88 -25.08
N TYR A 468 1.24 10.29 -25.83
CA TYR A 468 0.75 10.84 -27.09
C TYR A 468 -0.78 10.96 -27.06
N ASP A 469 -1.27 12.17 -27.28
CA ASP A 469 -2.69 12.49 -27.33
C ASP A 469 -3.24 12.19 -28.73
N LEU A 470 -4.05 11.15 -28.83
CA LEU A 470 -4.74 10.76 -30.06
C LEU A 470 -5.84 11.78 -30.41
N SER A 471 -6.54 12.25 -29.38
CA SER A 471 -7.56 13.31 -29.38
C SER A 471 -7.48 14.08 -28.05
N ASP A 472 -8.36 15.07 -27.86
CA ASP A 472 -8.47 15.82 -26.61
C ASP A 472 -8.99 14.95 -25.45
N THR A 473 -9.53 13.77 -25.77
CA THR A 473 -10.18 12.83 -24.84
C THR A 473 -9.44 11.50 -24.69
N GLN A 474 -8.43 11.22 -25.53
CA GLN A 474 -7.75 9.91 -25.57
C GLN A 474 -6.23 10.08 -25.67
N SER A 475 -5.51 9.36 -24.82
CA SER A 475 -4.06 9.36 -24.80
C SER A 475 -3.52 7.95 -24.66
N VAL A 476 -2.42 7.68 -25.35
CA VAL A 476 -1.60 6.48 -25.17
C VAL A 476 -0.30 6.85 -24.48
N TYR A 477 0.25 5.96 -23.67
CA TYR A 477 1.51 6.23 -22.99
C TYR A 477 2.38 4.98 -22.86
N VAL A 478 3.68 5.21 -22.76
CA VAL A 478 4.69 4.21 -22.40
C VAL A 478 5.48 4.75 -21.22
N ASN A 479 5.71 3.93 -20.21
CA ASN A 479 6.52 4.29 -19.05
C ASN A 479 7.61 3.24 -18.79
N LEU A 480 8.83 3.70 -18.59
CA LEU A 480 9.99 2.92 -18.18
C LEU A 480 10.41 3.43 -16.80
N SER A 481 10.48 2.54 -15.83
CA SER A 481 10.79 2.94 -14.45
C SER A 481 11.68 1.93 -13.76
N HIS A 482 12.55 2.44 -12.90
CA HIS A 482 13.44 1.63 -12.09
C HIS A 482 13.33 2.07 -10.63
N GLY A 483 12.84 1.17 -9.78
CA GLY A 483 12.70 1.38 -8.35
C GLY A 483 13.64 0.49 -7.56
N PHE A 484 13.85 0.87 -6.31
CA PHE A 484 14.72 0.18 -5.37
C PHE A 484 14.22 0.36 -3.95
N ARG A 485 14.73 -0.47 -3.04
CA ARG A 485 14.73 -0.17 -1.61
C ARG A 485 16.05 -0.62 -0.99
N ALA A 486 16.48 0.08 0.05
CA ALA A 486 17.49 -0.46 0.96
C ALA A 486 16.89 -1.58 1.83
N PRO A 487 17.71 -2.50 2.36
CA PRO A 487 17.32 -3.39 3.44
C PRO A 487 16.74 -2.59 4.62
N GLN A 488 15.73 -3.15 5.28
CA GLN A 488 15.15 -2.57 6.48
C GLN A 488 15.99 -2.94 7.70
N ALA A 489 15.94 -2.12 8.76
CA ALA A 489 16.70 -2.35 9.99
C ALA A 489 16.45 -3.74 10.59
N THR A 490 15.20 -4.21 10.57
CA THR A 490 14.83 -5.56 11.05
C THR A 490 15.39 -6.68 10.17
N GLU A 491 15.65 -6.45 8.89
CA GLU A 491 16.26 -7.43 7.99
C GLU A 491 17.77 -7.56 8.25
N LEU A 492 18.42 -6.47 8.68
CA LEU A 492 19.86 -6.42 8.97
C LEU A 492 20.22 -6.87 10.38
N TYR A 493 19.35 -6.59 11.37
CA TYR A 493 19.74 -6.66 12.79
C TYR A 493 18.95 -7.67 13.65
N ARG A 494 17.76 -8.14 13.22
CA ARG A 494 17.03 -9.25 13.88
C ARG A 494 17.40 -10.60 13.27
N LEU A 495 18.62 -11.04 13.55
CA LEU A 495 19.18 -12.26 12.95
C LEU A 495 18.80 -13.52 13.75
N GLN A 496 18.78 -14.67 13.08
CA GLN A 496 18.47 -15.95 13.70
C GLN A 496 19.57 -17.00 13.43
N ARG A 497 19.60 -17.99 14.32
CA ARG A 497 20.44 -19.19 14.25
C ARG A 497 21.92 -18.86 14.11
N ALA A 498 22.56 -19.31 13.04
CA ALA A 498 24.01 -19.15 12.86
C ALA A 498 24.37 -17.86 12.10
N GLN A 499 23.40 -17.04 11.70
CA GLN A 499 23.67 -15.78 11.00
C GLN A 499 24.14 -14.72 11.99
N THR A 500 25.45 -14.44 11.99
CA THR A 500 26.04 -13.39 12.85
C THR A 500 26.01 -12.00 12.21
N VAL A 501 25.92 -11.94 10.88
CA VAL A 501 25.83 -10.73 10.07
C VAL A 501 24.92 -11.02 8.87
N ALA A 502 24.02 -10.09 8.55
CA ALA A 502 23.32 -10.06 7.27
C ALA A 502 23.98 -9.02 6.35
N ASP A 503 24.69 -9.50 5.33
CA ASP A 503 25.27 -8.67 4.26
C ASP A 503 24.29 -8.63 3.09
N LEU A 504 23.34 -7.70 3.16
CA LEU A 504 22.24 -7.58 2.19
C LEU A 504 22.48 -6.39 1.26
N GLY A 505 22.35 -6.62 -0.03
CA GLY A 505 22.28 -5.57 -1.04
C GLY A 505 20.90 -4.93 -1.14
N LYS A 506 20.79 -3.91 -2.00
CA LYS A 506 19.51 -3.28 -2.34
C LYS A 506 18.67 -4.15 -3.26
N GLU A 507 17.36 -4.20 -3.00
CA GLU A 507 16.42 -4.78 -3.97
C GLU A 507 16.18 -3.81 -5.12
N SER A 508 15.87 -4.34 -6.30
CA SER A 508 15.64 -3.56 -7.52
C SER A 508 14.43 -4.08 -8.29
N LEU A 509 13.56 -3.19 -8.77
CA LEU A 509 12.45 -3.53 -9.68
C LEU A 509 12.53 -2.66 -10.94
N LYS A 510 12.65 -3.31 -12.11
CA LYS A 510 12.56 -2.64 -13.42
C LYS A 510 11.19 -2.90 -14.02
N SER A 511 10.56 -1.87 -14.56
CA SER A 511 9.21 -1.92 -15.12
C SER A 511 9.15 -1.28 -16.50
N ILE A 512 8.40 -1.92 -17.40
CA ILE A 512 7.86 -1.33 -18.62
C ILE A 512 6.34 -1.41 -18.58
N GLU A 513 5.69 -0.29 -18.89
CA GLU A 513 4.24 -0.17 -18.95
C GLU A 513 3.83 0.49 -20.27
N LEU A 514 2.78 -0.04 -20.90
CA LEU A 514 2.09 0.54 -22.04
C LEU A 514 0.62 0.68 -21.67
N GLY A 515 0.04 1.86 -21.84
CA GLY A 515 -1.37 2.06 -21.54
C GLY A 515 -2.09 3.00 -22.49
N ILE A 516 -3.40 2.95 -22.40
CA ILE A 516 -4.34 3.85 -23.07
C ILE A 516 -5.37 4.31 -22.03
N LYS A 517 -5.66 5.61 -22.03
CA LYS A 517 -6.70 6.23 -21.22
C LYS A 517 -7.60 7.05 -22.11
N GLY A 518 -8.90 7.02 -21.85
CA GLY A 518 -9.88 7.80 -22.57
C GLY A 518 -11.02 8.25 -21.68
N ASN A 519 -11.53 9.46 -21.91
CA ASN A 519 -12.69 10.03 -21.23
C ASN A 519 -13.61 10.69 -22.26
N GLU A 520 -14.54 9.91 -22.80
CA GLU A 520 -15.60 10.34 -23.71
C GLU A 520 -16.89 10.60 -22.93
N ASP A 521 -17.88 11.26 -23.55
CA ASP A 521 -19.16 11.68 -22.95
C ASP A 521 -19.79 10.67 -21.97
N ARG A 522 -19.96 9.41 -22.40
CA ARG A 522 -20.55 8.34 -21.57
C ARG A 522 -19.59 7.23 -21.19
N LEU A 523 -18.32 7.30 -21.58
CA LEU A 523 -17.37 6.21 -21.45
C LEU A 523 -16.02 6.73 -20.99
N SER A 524 -15.59 6.30 -19.80
CA SER A 524 -14.21 6.44 -19.38
C SER A 524 -13.56 5.08 -19.26
N TYR A 525 -12.30 4.99 -19.68
CA TYR A 525 -11.56 3.74 -19.62
C TYR A 525 -10.07 3.98 -19.40
N THR A 526 -9.43 2.99 -18.78
CA THR A 526 -7.99 2.89 -18.66
C THR A 526 -7.61 1.42 -18.82
N LEU A 527 -6.68 1.16 -19.72
CA LEU A 527 -6.04 -0.14 -19.90
C LEU A 527 -4.54 0.06 -19.77
N ALA A 528 -3.88 -0.76 -18.97
CA ALA A 528 -2.43 -0.80 -18.88
C ALA A 528 -1.92 -2.24 -18.96
N LEU A 529 -0.92 -2.47 -19.78
CA LEU A 529 -0.13 -3.69 -19.86
C LEU A 529 1.22 -3.42 -19.24
N TYR A 530 1.69 -4.31 -18.37
CA TYR A 530 2.97 -4.14 -17.69
C TYR A 530 3.79 -5.43 -17.65
N ALA A 531 5.11 -5.25 -17.63
CA ALA A 531 6.06 -6.30 -17.32
C ALA A 531 7.13 -5.74 -16.37
N MET A 532 7.32 -6.42 -15.25
CA MET A 532 8.26 -6.03 -14.21
C MET A 532 9.19 -7.18 -13.86
N LYS A 533 10.45 -6.86 -13.58
CA LYS A 533 11.46 -7.83 -13.12
C LYS A 533 12.06 -7.34 -11.81
N LYS A 534 11.94 -8.15 -10.77
CA LYS A 534 12.51 -7.93 -9.46
C LYS A 534 13.80 -8.73 -9.35
N ASP A 535 14.88 -8.04 -9.03
CA ASP A 535 16.19 -8.63 -8.78
C ASP A 535 16.60 -8.31 -7.34
N ASN A 536 17.30 -9.25 -6.75
CA ASN A 536 17.83 -9.21 -5.39
C ASN A 536 16.77 -8.98 -4.31
N TYR A 537 15.60 -9.61 -4.41
CA TYR A 537 14.64 -9.50 -3.32
C TYR A 537 15.13 -10.30 -2.11
N ILE A 538 14.95 -9.71 -0.93
CA ILE A 538 15.36 -10.24 0.35
C ILE A 538 14.32 -11.26 0.80
N PHE A 539 14.77 -12.41 1.27
CA PHE A 539 13.91 -13.43 1.86
C PHE A 539 14.69 -14.20 2.91
N ARG A 540 13.97 -15.02 3.66
CA ARG A 540 14.58 -15.94 4.62
C ARG A 540 14.69 -17.33 4.01
N ASP A 541 15.90 -17.87 3.95
CA ASP A 541 16.15 -19.21 3.40
C ASP A 541 15.85 -20.35 4.40
N SER A 542 16.13 -21.59 4.00
CA SER A 542 15.92 -22.79 4.83
C SER A 542 16.79 -22.83 6.09
N ASP A 543 17.93 -22.14 6.08
CA ASP A 543 18.82 -22.00 7.24
C ASP A 543 18.39 -20.87 8.18
N PHE A 544 17.28 -20.20 7.86
CA PHE A 544 16.73 -19.01 8.53
C PHE A 544 17.60 -17.77 8.35
N PHE A 545 18.44 -17.74 7.32
CA PHE A 545 19.27 -16.58 7.04
C PHE A 545 18.49 -15.60 6.17
N ASN A 546 18.58 -14.32 6.49
CA ASN A 546 18.15 -13.27 5.57
C ASN A 546 19.19 -13.19 4.44
N VAL A 547 18.73 -13.39 3.20
CA VAL A 547 19.56 -13.39 1.99
C VAL A 547 18.87 -12.57 0.89
N ASP A 548 19.65 -11.99 -0.03
CA ASP A 548 19.18 -11.09 -1.09
C ASP A 548 19.28 -11.70 -2.50
N SER A 549 19.33 -13.03 -2.62
CA SER A 549 19.53 -13.72 -3.91
C SER A 549 18.24 -13.88 -4.74
N GLY A 550 17.10 -13.43 -4.22
CA GLY A 550 15.78 -13.69 -4.79
C GLY A 550 15.53 -12.95 -6.10
N LYS A 551 14.84 -13.60 -7.05
CA LYS A 551 14.41 -12.99 -8.32
C LYS A 551 12.99 -13.38 -8.73
N SER A 552 12.22 -12.42 -9.23
CA SER A 552 10.86 -12.68 -9.73
C SER A 552 10.51 -11.87 -10.96
N ASP A 553 9.55 -12.36 -11.74
CA ASP A 553 8.88 -11.60 -12.79
C ASP A 553 7.39 -11.40 -12.48
N HIS A 554 6.84 -10.29 -12.97
CA HIS A 554 5.46 -9.88 -12.77
C HIS A 554 4.93 -9.31 -14.09
N ILE A 555 4.02 -10.03 -14.76
CA ILE A 555 3.47 -9.63 -16.06
C ILE A 555 1.96 -9.58 -15.94
N GLY A 556 1.32 -8.51 -16.42
CA GLY A 556 -0.11 -8.38 -16.27
C GLY A 556 -0.76 -7.25 -17.06
N ALA A 557 -2.07 -7.15 -16.89
CA ALA A 557 -2.95 -6.15 -17.45
C ALA A 557 -3.91 -5.63 -16.37
N ASP A 558 -4.08 -4.32 -16.31
CA ASP A 558 -5.04 -3.64 -15.46
C ASP A 558 -6.08 -2.94 -16.34
N ILE A 559 -7.36 -3.14 -16.05
CA ILE A 559 -8.49 -2.56 -16.77
C ILE A 559 -9.39 -1.84 -15.78
N LEU A 560 -9.78 -0.61 -16.11
CA LEU A 560 -10.84 0.14 -15.47
C LEU A 560 -11.75 0.71 -16.55
N VAL A 561 -13.05 0.50 -16.43
CA VAL A 561 -14.06 1.02 -17.35
C VAL A 561 -15.22 1.58 -16.53
N SER A 562 -15.72 2.74 -16.92
CA SER A 562 -16.98 3.29 -16.43
C SER A 562 -17.84 3.69 -17.62
N TYR A 563 -19.10 3.30 -17.61
CA TYR A 563 -20.06 3.58 -18.67
C TYR A 563 -21.39 4.07 -18.12
N ASP A 564 -21.85 5.23 -18.59
CA ASP A 564 -23.15 5.79 -18.29
C ASP A 564 -24.21 5.20 -19.22
N LEU A 565 -24.92 4.16 -18.75
CA LEU A 565 -26.03 3.54 -19.47
C LEU A 565 -27.16 4.56 -19.70
N THR A 566 -27.43 5.37 -18.68
CA THR A 566 -28.38 6.49 -18.68
C THR A 566 -27.91 7.55 -17.68
N ASP A 567 -28.54 8.72 -17.65
CA ASP A 567 -28.25 9.79 -16.68
C ASP A 567 -28.51 9.40 -15.20
N ARG A 568 -29.06 8.21 -14.97
CA ARG A 568 -29.33 7.67 -13.62
C ARG A 568 -28.66 6.33 -13.36
N LEU A 569 -28.04 5.69 -14.35
CA LEU A 569 -27.52 4.34 -14.23
C LEU A 569 -26.12 4.26 -14.83
N LYS A 570 -25.14 3.98 -13.98
CA LYS A 570 -23.72 3.86 -14.33
C LYS A 570 -23.24 2.46 -14.02
N VAL A 571 -22.46 1.88 -14.92
CA VAL A 571 -21.72 0.63 -14.68
C VAL A 571 -20.25 0.97 -14.61
N ARG A 572 -19.61 0.60 -13.51
CA ARG A 572 -18.16 0.68 -13.36
C ARG A 572 -17.60 -0.72 -13.15
N GLY A 573 -16.43 -1.00 -13.70
CA GLY A 573 -15.77 -2.28 -13.52
C GLY A 573 -14.27 -2.11 -13.57
N ASN A 574 -13.58 -2.84 -12.69
CA ASN A 574 -12.13 -2.94 -12.72
C ASN A 574 -11.73 -4.42 -12.61
N VAL A 575 -10.67 -4.78 -13.32
CA VAL A 575 -10.12 -6.14 -13.28
C VAL A 575 -8.62 -6.08 -13.51
N SER A 576 -7.91 -6.90 -12.78
CA SER A 576 -6.50 -7.17 -13.00
C SER A 576 -6.29 -8.61 -13.40
N PHE A 577 -5.40 -8.80 -14.37
CA PHE A 577 -4.87 -10.09 -14.76
C PHE A 577 -3.36 -10.05 -14.55
N ALA A 578 -2.82 -10.96 -13.75
CA ALA A 578 -1.39 -10.95 -13.45
C ALA A 578 -0.84 -12.37 -13.33
N ARG A 579 0.45 -12.51 -13.60
CA ARG A 579 1.21 -13.71 -13.30
C ARG A 579 2.53 -13.32 -12.67
N HIS A 580 2.83 -13.93 -11.53
CA HIS A 580 4.01 -13.68 -10.73
C HIS A 580 4.80 -14.98 -10.58
N ARG A 581 6.09 -15.01 -10.93
CA ARG A 581 6.89 -16.24 -10.89
C ARG A 581 8.26 -16.04 -10.26
N TYR A 582 8.78 -17.09 -9.66
CA TYR A 582 10.20 -17.19 -9.33
C TYR A 582 11.04 -17.33 -10.61
N THR A 583 12.19 -16.66 -10.67
CA THR A 583 13.09 -16.67 -11.84
C THR A 583 14.54 -16.99 -11.48
N PHE A 584 14.73 -17.68 -10.35
CA PHE A 584 16.01 -18.15 -9.84
C PHE A 584 15.83 -19.56 -9.27
N ASP A 585 16.93 -20.29 -9.15
CA ASP A 585 16.92 -21.61 -8.54
C ASP A 585 16.84 -21.46 -7.02
N LEU A 586 15.71 -21.88 -6.48
CA LEU A 586 15.43 -21.99 -5.05
C LEU A 586 14.78 -23.35 -4.84
N TYR A 587 15.27 -24.12 -3.89
CA TYR A 587 14.77 -25.46 -3.63
C TYR A 587 13.95 -25.46 -2.34
N SER A 588 12.73 -25.99 -2.43
CA SER A 588 11.94 -26.37 -1.27
C SER A 588 11.81 -27.90 -1.27
N GLY A 589 12.53 -28.55 -0.35
CA GLY A 589 12.80 -29.98 -0.44
C GLY A 589 13.48 -30.33 -1.78
N ASP A 590 12.90 -31.26 -2.53
CA ASP A 590 13.39 -31.68 -3.85
C ASP A 590 12.82 -30.85 -5.02
N VAL A 591 11.97 -29.86 -4.74
CA VAL A 591 11.28 -29.07 -5.78
C VAL A 591 12.05 -27.78 -6.04
N ASN A 592 12.52 -27.60 -7.28
CA ASN A 592 13.02 -26.30 -7.74
C ASN A 592 11.84 -25.37 -8.06
N LEU A 593 11.80 -24.22 -7.41
CA LEU A 593 10.76 -23.20 -7.55
C LEU A 593 10.90 -22.35 -8.82
N ASN A 594 12.03 -22.41 -9.52
CA ASN A 594 12.25 -21.64 -10.74
C ASN A 594 11.15 -21.89 -11.80
N GLY A 595 10.46 -20.82 -12.19
CA GLY A 595 9.35 -20.86 -13.15
C GLY A 595 7.98 -21.22 -12.57
N LYS A 596 7.90 -21.58 -11.28
CA LYS A 596 6.64 -21.75 -10.54
C LYS A 596 5.97 -20.39 -10.29
N ASP A 597 4.65 -20.43 -10.16
CA ASP A 597 3.90 -19.24 -9.76
C ASP A 597 4.16 -18.98 -8.27
N ILE A 598 4.30 -17.71 -7.87
CA ILE A 598 4.42 -17.35 -6.45
C ILE A 598 3.07 -17.61 -5.77
N ASP A 599 3.10 -18.18 -4.57
CA ASP A 599 1.94 -18.43 -3.73
C ASP A 599 1.25 -17.13 -3.27
N THR A 600 0.00 -17.23 -2.82
CA THR A 600 -0.83 -16.05 -2.45
C THR A 600 -0.91 -14.97 -3.54
N ALA A 601 -0.87 -15.40 -4.81
CA ALA A 601 -0.85 -14.51 -5.97
C ALA A 601 -1.99 -14.85 -6.96
N PRO A 602 -3.21 -14.30 -6.77
CA PRO A 602 -4.34 -14.54 -7.68
C PRO A 602 -4.02 -14.06 -9.09
N ARG A 603 -4.34 -14.90 -10.08
CA ARG A 603 -4.14 -14.55 -11.49
C ARG A 603 -5.11 -13.50 -11.99
N HIS A 604 -6.27 -13.38 -11.35
CA HIS A 604 -7.25 -12.37 -11.66
C HIS A 604 -8.09 -12.02 -10.44
N PHE A 605 -8.41 -10.74 -10.30
CA PHE A 605 -9.28 -10.21 -9.25
C PHE A 605 -9.82 -8.85 -9.70
N GLY A 606 -10.89 -8.38 -9.06
CA GLY A 606 -11.49 -7.08 -9.35
C GLY A 606 -12.91 -6.96 -8.84
N SER A 607 -13.61 -5.93 -9.31
CA SER A 607 -15.01 -5.69 -8.95
C SER A 607 -15.79 -5.00 -10.05
N MET A 608 -17.12 -5.11 -9.98
CA MET A 608 -18.06 -4.45 -10.89
C MET A 608 -19.20 -3.84 -10.08
N GLN A 609 -19.47 -2.56 -10.29
CA GLN A 609 -20.50 -1.78 -9.63
C GLN A 609 -21.59 -1.40 -10.62
N LEU A 610 -22.85 -1.59 -10.23
CA LEU A 610 -24.02 -0.99 -10.85
C LEU A 610 -24.53 0.12 -9.94
N ASN A 611 -24.22 1.37 -10.28
CA ASN A 611 -24.64 2.56 -9.54
C ASN A 611 -25.94 3.09 -10.12
N TRP A 612 -26.94 3.30 -9.26
CA TRP A 612 -28.28 3.69 -9.65
C TRP A 612 -28.80 4.86 -8.81
N ARG A 613 -29.07 5.99 -9.46
CA ARG A 613 -29.84 7.11 -8.91
C ARG A 613 -31.34 6.80 -9.04
N VAL A 614 -31.86 6.03 -8.09
CA VAL A 614 -33.25 5.55 -8.04
C VAL A 614 -34.24 6.72 -8.08
N THR A 615 -33.96 7.75 -7.29
CA THR A 615 -34.67 9.03 -7.28
C THR A 615 -33.66 10.16 -7.09
N ASP A 616 -34.08 11.43 -7.15
CA ASP A 616 -33.17 12.55 -6.87
C ASP A 616 -32.59 12.55 -5.45
N LYS A 617 -33.19 11.76 -4.55
CA LYS A 617 -32.79 11.64 -3.16
C LYS A 617 -32.22 10.29 -2.80
N LEU A 618 -32.34 9.28 -3.65
CA LEU A 618 -31.96 7.90 -3.32
C LEU A 618 -30.97 7.38 -4.35
N THR A 619 -29.77 7.08 -3.88
CA THR A 619 -28.73 6.40 -4.64
C THR A 619 -28.55 5.00 -4.08
N ALA A 620 -28.42 4.01 -4.96
CA ALA A 620 -28.14 2.64 -4.62
C ALA A 620 -26.98 2.10 -5.46
N GLU A 621 -26.28 1.11 -4.94
CA GLU A 621 -25.22 0.41 -5.65
C GLU A 621 -25.28 -1.08 -5.35
N LEU A 622 -25.23 -1.90 -6.39
CA LEU A 622 -24.91 -3.32 -6.29
C LEU A 622 -23.48 -3.53 -6.78
N GLU A 623 -22.62 -4.08 -5.93
CA GLU A 623 -21.22 -4.35 -6.23
C GLU A 623 -20.96 -5.86 -6.22
N TRP A 624 -20.37 -6.38 -7.29
CA TRP A 624 -19.82 -7.73 -7.35
C TRP A 624 -18.31 -7.67 -7.12
N VAL A 625 -17.81 -8.51 -6.22
CA VAL A 625 -16.39 -8.67 -5.93
C VAL A 625 -15.94 -10.06 -6.36
N HIS A 626 -14.78 -10.12 -7.01
CA HIS A 626 -14.21 -11.35 -7.55
C HIS A 626 -12.74 -11.52 -7.13
N MET A 627 -12.43 -12.70 -6.59
CA MET A 627 -11.08 -13.18 -6.35
C MET A 627 -10.89 -14.52 -7.06
N GLY A 628 -9.90 -14.60 -7.96
CA GLY A 628 -9.54 -15.83 -8.64
C GLY A 628 -8.77 -16.80 -7.76
N SER A 629 -8.66 -18.04 -8.22
CA SER A 629 -7.88 -19.08 -7.55
C SER A 629 -6.38 -18.77 -7.53
N TYR A 630 -5.66 -19.23 -6.50
CA TYR A 630 -4.20 -19.11 -6.39
C TYR A 630 -3.58 -20.29 -5.62
N TRP A 631 -2.27 -20.46 -5.77
CA TRP A 631 -1.50 -21.48 -5.05
C TRP A 631 -1.25 -21.06 -3.61
N LEU A 632 -1.35 -22.00 -2.70
CA LEU A 632 -1.16 -21.80 -1.26
C LEU A 632 0.29 -22.01 -0.83
N ASP A 633 1.08 -22.70 -1.66
CA ASP A 633 2.47 -23.02 -1.40
C ASP A 633 3.37 -22.73 -2.62
N PRO A 634 4.67 -22.46 -2.38
CA PRO A 634 5.63 -22.18 -3.45
C PRO A 634 5.80 -23.35 -4.45
N GLU A 635 5.62 -24.59 -4.00
CA GLU A 635 5.73 -25.80 -4.82
C GLU A 635 4.59 -25.93 -5.85
N ASN A 636 3.52 -25.15 -5.68
CA ASN A 636 2.27 -25.17 -6.44
C ASN A 636 1.55 -26.54 -6.37
N LEU A 637 1.32 -27.03 -5.14
CA LEU A 637 0.65 -28.30 -4.86
C LEU A 637 -0.75 -28.10 -4.29
N HIS A 638 -0.95 -27.15 -3.38
CA HIS A 638 -2.24 -26.83 -2.79
C HIS A 638 -2.79 -25.51 -3.33
N LYS A 639 -4.11 -25.40 -3.44
CA LYS A 639 -4.77 -24.31 -4.15
C LYS A 639 -6.02 -23.85 -3.43
N TYR A 640 -6.21 -22.53 -3.35
CA TYR A 640 -7.49 -21.93 -2.98
C TYR A 640 -8.30 -21.61 -4.24
N ASP A 641 -9.59 -21.93 -4.21
CA ASP A 641 -10.47 -21.82 -5.38
C ASP A 641 -10.84 -20.37 -5.73
N GLY A 642 -10.65 -19.43 -4.81
CA GLY A 642 -11.15 -18.06 -4.95
C GLY A 642 -12.60 -17.94 -4.48
N HIS A 643 -13.21 -16.77 -4.69
CA HIS A 643 -14.56 -16.49 -4.22
C HIS A 643 -15.22 -15.35 -4.99
N ASN A 644 -16.54 -15.24 -4.81
CA ASN A 644 -17.36 -14.18 -5.35
C ASN A 644 -18.42 -13.80 -4.31
N TYR A 645 -18.66 -12.51 -4.14
CA TYR A 645 -19.78 -12.05 -3.31
C TYR A 645 -20.35 -10.73 -3.83
N LEU A 646 -21.53 -10.40 -3.33
CA LEU A 646 -22.23 -9.15 -3.64
C LEU A 646 -22.24 -8.23 -2.41
N ASN A 647 -22.06 -6.93 -2.61
CA ASN A 647 -22.36 -5.90 -1.62
C ASN A 647 -23.51 -5.04 -2.13
N LEU A 648 -24.34 -4.55 -1.22
CA LEU A 648 -25.43 -3.62 -1.52
C LEU A 648 -25.28 -2.37 -0.67
N ARG A 649 -25.25 -1.20 -1.29
CA ARG A 649 -25.21 0.10 -0.60
C ARG A 649 -26.40 0.94 -1.03
N ALA A 650 -26.94 1.72 -0.12
CA ALA A 650 -27.98 2.68 -0.40
C ALA A 650 -27.83 3.91 0.48
N GLU A 651 -28.06 5.08 -0.10
CA GLU A 651 -28.04 6.36 0.59
C GLU A 651 -29.27 7.17 0.20
N VAL A 652 -29.94 7.73 1.20
CA VAL A 652 -31.09 8.63 1.01
C VAL A 652 -30.84 10.01 1.63
N GLN A 653 -30.91 11.04 0.80
CA GLN A 653 -30.87 12.44 1.21
C GLN A 653 -32.26 12.92 1.59
N ILE A 654 -32.53 13.08 2.88
CA ILE A 654 -33.85 13.48 3.38
C ILE A 654 -34.04 15.00 3.23
N LYS A 655 -33.00 15.76 3.59
CA LYS A 655 -32.87 17.23 3.43
C LYS A 655 -31.47 17.53 2.95
N GLU A 656 -31.19 18.72 2.42
CA GLU A 656 -29.83 19.12 1.99
C GLU A 656 -28.77 18.90 3.09
N SER A 657 -29.11 19.15 4.35
CA SER A 657 -28.22 18.98 5.49
C SER A 657 -28.28 17.63 6.19
N PHE A 658 -29.12 16.67 5.76
CA PHE A 658 -29.32 15.40 6.48
C PHE A 658 -29.61 14.23 5.54
N GLY A 659 -28.80 13.17 5.69
CA GLY A 659 -28.93 11.92 4.95
C GLY A 659 -28.86 10.69 5.85
N MET A 660 -29.36 9.58 5.34
CA MET A 660 -29.26 8.25 5.93
C MET A 660 -28.59 7.31 4.93
N PHE A 661 -27.83 6.34 5.43
CA PHE A 661 -27.23 5.32 4.58
C PHE A 661 -27.34 3.94 5.20
N MET A 662 -27.26 2.93 4.35
CA MET A 662 -27.27 1.52 4.71
C MET A 662 -26.33 0.75 3.79
N ARG A 663 -25.58 -0.19 4.35
CA ARG A 663 -24.64 -1.05 3.62
C ARG A 663 -24.84 -2.49 4.10
N ILE A 664 -25.09 -3.40 3.16
CA ILE A 664 -25.09 -4.85 3.38
C ILE A 664 -23.87 -5.40 2.67
N MET A 665 -22.86 -5.75 3.44
CA MET A 665 -21.63 -6.37 2.96
C MET A 665 -21.83 -7.88 2.88
N ASN A 666 -21.32 -8.51 1.83
CA ASN A 666 -21.49 -9.95 1.56
C ASN A 666 -22.98 -10.38 1.61
N LEU A 667 -23.81 -9.75 0.78
CA LEU A 667 -25.26 -9.99 0.64
C LEU A 667 -25.59 -11.47 0.37
N THR A 668 -24.73 -12.15 -0.39
CA THR A 668 -24.83 -13.59 -0.71
C THR A 668 -24.49 -14.50 0.46
N ASP A 669 -23.92 -13.94 1.54
CA ASP A 669 -23.48 -14.66 2.73
C ASP A 669 -22.48 -15.78 2.40
N GLU A 670 -21.62 -15.48 1.41
CA GLU A 670 -20.55 -16.37 0.92
C GLU A 670 -19.56 -16.63 2.05
N LYS A 671 -19.13 -17.89 2.17
CA LYS A 671 -18.06 -18.27 3.10
C LYS A 671 -16.76 -18.28 2.33
N TYR A 672 -15.87 -17.35 2.66
CA TYR A 672 -14.61 -17.15 1.95
C TYR A 672 -13.49 -16.87 2.95
N ALA A 673 -12.26 -16.96 2.46
CA ALA A 673 -11.06 -16.46 3.13
C ALA A 673 -10.54 -15.21 2.41
N GLU A 674 -10.22 -14.17 3.17
CA GLU A 674 -9.54 -12.95 2.71
C GLU A 674 -8.13 -13.30 2.20
N ARG A 675 -7.49 -14.27 2.87
CA ARG A 675 -6.22 -14.87 2.49
C ARG A 675 -6.17 -16.33 2.92
N ALA A 676 -5.45 -17.13 2.17
CA ALA A 676 -5.16 -18.52 2.50
C ALA A 676 -3.70 -18.81 2.15
N ASP A 677 -3.04 -19.67 2.90
CA ASP A 677 -1.70 -20.17 2.56
C ASP A 677 -1.53 -21.59 3.13
N TYR A 678 -0.39 -22.22 2.89
CA TYR A 678 -0.10 -23.58 3.32
C TYR A 678 1.30 -23.68 3.93
N THR A 679 1.45 -24.47 4.99
CA THR A 679 2.76 -24.89 5.50
C THR A 679 2.78 -26.38 5.81
N SER A 680 3.95 -27.01 5.74
CA SER A 680 4.10 -28.41 6.11
C SER A 680 3.90 -28.69 7.61
N PHE A 681 3.86 -27.65 8.45
CA PHE A 681 3.65 -27.80 9.90
C PHE A 681 2.18 -27.73 10.30
N THR A 682 1.41 -26.86 9.65
CA THR A 682 0.01 -26.55 10.00
C THR A 682 -0.99 -26.93 8.91
N GLU A 683 -0.51 -27.42 7.77
CA GLU A 683 -1.27 -27.66 6.54
C GLU A 683 -1.91 -26.36 6.03
N GLU A 684 -3.18 -26.40 5.59
CA GLU A 684 -3.89 -25.21 5.11
C GLU A 684 -4.18 -24.23 6.26
N ARG A 685 -3.90 -22.96 6.02
CA ARG A 685 -4.21 -21.85 6.91
C ARG A 685 -5.14 -20.86 6.22
N TYR A 686 -6.19 -20.44 6.90
CA TYR A 686 -7.17 -19.49 6.37
C TYR A 686 -7.34 -18.28 7.28
N PHE A 687 -7.51 -17.12 6.67
CA PHE A 687 -7.91 -15.85 7.29
C PHE A 687 -9.37 -15.60 6.90
N PRO A 688 -10.35 -15.96 7.75
CA PRO A 688 -11.76 -15.97 7.36
C PRO A 688 -12.29 -14.58 7.03
N GLY A 689 -13.01 -14.49 5.92
CA GLY A 689 -13.75 -13.28 5.55
C GLY A 689 -15.01 -13.10 6.40
N LYS A 690 -15.43 -11.83 6.56
CA LYS A 690 -16.63 -11.52 7.34
C LYS A 690 -17.89 -12.05 6.60
N PRO A 691 -18.82 -12.72 7.30
CA PRO A 691 -20.10 -13.14 6.70
C PRO A 691 -21.00 -11.91 6.51
N ARG A 692 -22.22 -12.13 6.04
CA ARG A 692 -23.16 -11.03 5.77
C ARG A 692 -23.30 -10.07 6.96
N SER A 693 -22.99 -8.80 6.71
CA SER A 693 -22.93 -7.76 7.74
C SER A 693 -23.71 -6.52 7.31
N LEU A 694 -24.53 -5.99 8.21
CA LEU A 694 -25.33 -4.79 8.00
C LEU A 694 -24.70 -3.63 8.78
N TYR A 695 -24.57 -2.49 8.11
CA TYR A 695 -24.18 -1.21 8.67
C TYR A 695 -25.22 -0.17 8.27
N ALA A 696 -25.55 0.74 9.19
CA ALA A 696 -26.46 1.83 8.91
C ALA A 696 -26.09 3.05 9.73
N GLY A 697 -26.39 4.22 9.19
CA GLY A 697 -26.03 5.45 9.85
C GLY A 697 -26.76 6.68 9.33
N ILE A 698 -26.43 7.79 9.97
CA ILE A 698 -26.91 9.11 9.63
C ILE A 698 -25.73 10.03 9.39
N LYS A 699 -25.91 11.02 8.53
CA LYS A 699 -24.95 12.09 8.31
C LYS A 699 -25.66 13.44 8.29
N ALA A 700 -25.00 14.44 8.88
CA ALA A 700 -25.49 15.81 8.89
C ALA A 700 -24.37 16.78 8.48
N ASN A 701 -24.70 17.68 7.56
CA ASN A 701 -23.82 18.76 7.07
C ASN A 701 -24.32 20.10 7.63
N PHE A 702 -23.42 20.99 8.09
CA PHE A 702 -23.79 22.24 8.75
C PHE A 702 -22.77 23.38 8.65
#